data_AF-A0AA39Q878-F1
#
_entry.id   AF-A0AA39Q878-F1
#
_cell.length_a   1.000
_cell.length_b   1.000
_cell.length_c   1.000
_cell.angle_alpha   90.00
_cell.angle_beta   90.00
_cell.angle_gamma   90.00
#
_symmetry.space_group_name_H-M   'P 1'
#
loop_
_entity.id
_entity.type
_entity.pdbx_description
1 polymer ?
#
loop_
_entity_poly.entity_id
_entity_poly.type
_entity_poly.pdbx_seq_one_letter_code
_entity_poly.pdbx_strand_id
1 'polypeptide(L)'
;MSRIIEPRSLTAILPLLPSSTPALTALLLPLLSVSRLSEVVLVTPESNLAATQSIIRDFVSLLDDVDHPSFSLRIWPRGTHGAMASIRAASQVVADWVLFLDYEALSAVSAEVRTVLLNPPYSSVPVGPRGFRTSCVTPSQAPQTASYLVPPFVMPRSLAHYTSRANDSHFWREFGTSIASVDNRGHGGVVLPLSSEKDSGWCKPKQNFGTLDNPFTGLHITRHGSVDTSSRCSSIMDPQSQPVFVMLFPTLGDLQTFASVPCQLQIKGFLVYAAVYSLEIMSPSPKQSIYHGSCVIQYSILSEPQDYSLRVYRIFGRHSDIVLSLAELELAPTCATRVRLSQRDLPYCAWMGTLSISEWRNWNVPQVDVSIITKDRPQSLARLLSSLSNGRFYGDRLDLRINLEQSSDEATMHLTRKFQWTHGSVFIHHRVIHGGLLPAVVESWYPNSNHSYGLLLEDDVELSPLFYAWIKMTILRYRYGEECNMSSQLFGVSLYQQKHIELHPNGRQQFNARALFQSLKLPVSSPYLSQIPCSWGAVYFPEHWREFHDYLSVRFSETSLKIDATVVPEVRSNQWRKSWKKYFIELVYLRGYVMLYPNFADFVSLSTNHLEVGSHVKVRSKEKQDLFFLPLMRDSLALLDLPEKTLPEWCSLPVLNLTGSIALLESVVAVGRTARSEILMGCEGEPSLFNAQQLMCVEVN
;
A
#
# COMPACT_ATOMS: atom_id res chain seq x y z
N MET A 1 3.19 -34.20 -2.78
CA MET A 1 2.78 -33.46 -3.99
C MET A 1 3.16 -32.00 -3.78
N SER A 2 4.05 -31.46 -4.62
CA SER A 2 4.34 -30.02 -4.62
C SER A 2 3.07 -29.24 -4.95
N ARG A 3 2.68 -28.28 -4.10
CA ARG A 3 1.51 -27.43 -4.31
C ARG A 3 1.64 -26.70 -5.65
N ILE A 4 0.70 -26.85 -6.56
CA ILE A 4 0.63 -26.11 -7.83
C ILE A 4 -0.05 -24.76 -7.54
N ILE A 5 0.31 -23.71 -8.27
CA ILE A 5 -0.30 -22.36 -8.12
C ILE A 5 -1.81 -22.39 -8.41
N GLU A 6 -2.59 -21.42 -7.95
CA GLU A 6 -4.05 -21.39 -8.13
C GLU A 6 -4.47 -21.19 -9.61
N PRO A 7 -5.68 -21.60 -10.03
CA PRO A 7 -6.13 -21.37 -11.40
C PRO A 7 -6.26 -19.87 -11.68
N ARG A 8 -5.98 -19.45 -12.92
CA ARG A 8 -6.04 -18.03 -13.34
C ARG A 8 -5.16 -17.07 -12.53
N SER A 9 -4.11 -17.58 -11.86
CA SER A 9 -3.14 -16.79 -11.10
C SER A 9 -1.80 -16.60 -11.82
N LEU A 10 -1.72 -16.90 -13.13
CA LEU A 10 -0.51 -16.78 -13.95
C LEU A 10 -0.74 -15.78 -15.10
N THR A 11 0.18 -14.84 -15.28
CA THR A 11 0.23 -13.97 -16.46
C THR A 11 1.46 -14.27 -17.30
N ALA A 12 1.31 -14.51 -18.61
CA ALA A 12 2.43 -14.67 -19.53
C ALA A 12 2.85 -13.33 -20.12
N ILE A 13 4.15 -13.10 -20.25
CA ILE A 13 4.72 -11.88 -20.87
C ILE A 13 5.55 -12.29 -22.06
N LEU A 14 5.13 -11.83 -23.23
CA LEU A 14 5.77 -12.12 -24.50
C LEU A 14 6.36 -10.83 -25.11
N PRO A 15 7.69 -10.65 -25.08
CA PRO A 15 8.33 -9.59 -25.84
C PRO A 15 8.27 -9.90 -27.33
N LEU A 16 7.82 -8.92 -28.12
CA LEU A 16 7.67 -9.04 -29.57
C LEU A 16 8.63 -8.09 -30.29
N LEU A 17 9.45 -8.68 -31.16
CA LEU A 17 10.25 -7.94 -32.14
C LEU A 17 9.45 -7.80 -33.44
N PRO A 18 9.68 -6.73 -34.22
CA PRO A 18 9.04 -6.57 -35.54
C PRO A 18 9.24 -7.77 -36.47
N SER A 19 10.37 -8.47 -36.35
CA SER A 19 10.69 -9.68 -37.11
C SER A 19 9.85 -10.90 -36.72
N SER A 20 9.34 -10.96 -35.49
CA SER A 20 8.57 -12.08 -34.96
C SER A 20 7.06 -11.89 -35.12
N THR A 21 6.61 -10.65 -35.41
CA THR A 21 5.20 -10.29 -35.61
C THR A 21 4.46 -11.18 -36.63
N PRO A 22 5.04 -11.56 -37.79
CA PRO A 22 4.34 -12.42 -38.75
C PRO A 22 4.04 -13.84 -38.23
N ALA A 23 4.82 -14.31 -37.25
CA ALA A 23 4.64 -15.63 -36.63
C ALA A 23 3.79 -15.58 -35.34
N LEU A 24 3.24 -14.42 -34.96
CA LEU A 24 2.58 -14.20 -33.67
C LEU A 24 1.47 -15.22 -33.38
N THR A 25 0.60 -15.51 -34.35
CA THR A 25 -0.46 -16.52 -34.20
C THR A 25 0.10 -17.88 -33.79
N ALA A 26 1.19 -18.33 -34.43
CA ALA A 26 1.83 -19.60 -34.10
C ALA A 26 2.50 -19.58 -32.71
N LEU A 27 2.99 -18.41 -32.27
CA LEU A 27 3.56 -18.24 -30.93
C LEU A 27 2.51 -18.24 -29.81
N LEU A 28 1.28 -17.82 -30.10
CA LEU A 28 0.18 -17.75 -29.13
C LEU A 28 -0.55 -19.09 -28.95
N LEU A 29 -0.66 -19.91 -30.01
CA LEU A 29 -1.39 -21.20 -29.96
C LEU A 29 -1.00 -22.10 -28.76
N PRO A 30 0.29 -22.29 -28.41
CA PRO A 30 0.66 -23.11 -27.24
C PRO A 30 0.13 -22.59 -25.89
N LEU A 31 -0.15 -21.29 -25.78
CA LEU A 31 -0.65 -20.65 -24.56
C LEU A 31 -2.16 -20.87 -24.35
N LEU A 32 -2.88 -21.37 -25.36
CA LEU A 32 -4.30 -21.68 -25.28
C LEU A 32 -4.59 -23.08 -24.70
N SER A 33 -3.56 -23.88 -24.47
CA SER A 33 -3.72 -25.21 -23.84
C SER A 33 -4.15 -25.10 -22.37
N VAL A 34 -4.59 -26.21 -21.76
CA VAL A 34 -5.01 -26.29 -20.34
C VAL A 34 -3.94 -25.67 -19.44
N SER A 35 -4.17 -24.41 -19.06
CA SER A 35 -3.18 -23.56 -18.42
C SER A 35 -3.85 -22.75 -17.32
N ARG A 36 -3.07 -22.35 -16.31
CA ARG A 36 -3.55 -21.46 -15.25
C ARG A 36 -3.43 -19.98 -15.64
N LEU A 37 -3.35 -19.70 -16.95
CA LEU A 37 -3.20 -18.35 -17.48
C LEU A 37 -4.50 -17.56 -17.36
N SER A 38 -4.42 -16.35 -16.81
CA SER A 38 -5.49 -15.36 -16.84
C SER A 38 -5.28 -14.30 -17.92
N GLU A 39 -4.02 -14.00 -18.23
CA GLU A 39 -3.64 -12.94 -19.18
C GLU A 39 -2.36 -13.29 -19.93
N VAL A 40 -2.29 -12.87 -21.19
CA VAL A 40 -1.08 -12.80 -22.02
C VAL A 40 -0.81 -11.34 -22.37
N VAL A 41 0.28 -10.79 -21.84
CA VAL A 41 0.74 -9.42 -22.08
C VAL A 41 1.79 -9.41 -23.18
N LEU A 42 1.48 -8.72 -24.27
CA LEU A 42 2.34 -8.58 -25.43
C LEU A 42 3.09 -7.24 -25.33
N VAL A 43 4.42 -7.31 -25.24
CA VAL A 43 5.30 -6.14 -25.07
C VAL A 43 6.00 -5.86 -26.39
N THR A 44 5.59 -4.80 -27.09
CA THR A 44 6.07 -4.49 -28.45
C THR A 44 6.56 -3.04 -28.58
N PRO A 45 7.60 -2.75 -29.38
CA PRO A 45 7.97 -1.40 -29.77
C PRO A 45 6.79 -0.62 -30.35
N GLU A 46 6.77 0.69 -30.10
CA GLU A 46 5.76 1.62 -30.63
C GLU A 46 5.62 1.52 -32.15
N SER A 47 6.74 1.34 -32.87
CA SER A 47 6.77 1.18 -34.32
C SER A 47 6.04 -0.06 -34.85
N ASN A 48 5.83 -1.08 -33.99
CA ASN A 48 5.23 -2.35 -34.35
C ASN A 48 3.84 -2.56 -33.69
N LEU A 49 3.34 -1.55 -32.96
CA LEU A 49 2.10 -1.63 -32.21
C LEU A 49 0.88 -1.87 -33.11
N ALA A 50 0.75 -1.13 -34.21
CA ALA A 50 -0.40 -1.22 -35.10
C ALA A 50 -0.51 -2.60 -35.78
N ALA A 51 0.62 -3.13 -36.28
CA ALA A 51 0.67 -4.46 -36.87
C ALA A 51 0.32 -5.54 -35.85
N THR A 52 0.85 -5.42 -34.63
CA THR A 52 0.57 -6.35 -33.53
C THR A 52 -0.91 -6.29 -33.12
N GLN A 53 -1.50 -5.10 -32.99
CA GLN A 53 -2.92 -4.90 -32.69
C GLN A 53 -3.85 -5.53 -33.72
N SER A 54 -3.51 -5.44 -35.01
CA SER A 54 -4.30 -6.07 -36.08
C SER A 54 -4.30 -7.59 -35.92
N ILE A 55 -3.12 -8.20 -35.80
CA ILE A 55 -2.99 -9.66 -35.72
C ILE A 55 -3.67 -10.21 -34.46
N ILE A 56 -3.58 -9.53 -33.32
CA ILE A 56 -4.26 -9.98 -32.08
C ILE A 56 -5.77 -9.88 -32.23
N ARG A 57 -6.28 -8.83 -32.85
CA ARG A 57 -7.72 -8.68 -33.07
C ARG A 57 -8.24 -9.82 -33.94
N ASP A 58 -7.53 -10.13 -35.02
CA ASP A 58 -7.87 -11.24 -35.93
C ASP A 58 -7.70 -12.60 -35.24
N PHE A 59 -6.71 -12.74 -34.36
CA PHE A 59 -6.51 -13.97 -33.59
C PHE A 59 -7.61 -14.19 -32.56
N VAL A 60 -7.98 -13.15 -31.79
CA VAL A 60 -9.02 -13.23 -30.76
C VAL A 60 -10.40 -13.48 -31.38
N SER A 61 -10.71 -12.88 -32.54
CA SER A 61 -11.97 -13.16 -33.23
C SER A 61 -12.09 -14.61 -33.73
N LEU A 62 -10.96 -15.29 -33.97
CA LEU A 62 -10.94 -16.73 -34.29
C LEU A 62 -11.15 -17.63 -33.05
N LEU A 63 -11.11 -17.07 -31.84
CA LEU A 63 -11.26 -17.78 -30.57
C LEU A 63 -12.64 -17.57 -29.92
N ASP A 64 -13.55 -16.82 -30.55
CA ASP A 64 -14.92 -16.64 -30.07
C ASP A 64 -15.53 -18.01 -29.71
N ASP A 65 -16.11 -18.12 -28.50
CA ASP A 65 -16.66 -19.34 -27.86
C ASP A 65 -15.69 -20.33 -27.20
N VAL A 66 -14.37 -20.08 -27.15
CA VAL A 66 -13.39 -20.92 -26.43
C VAL A 66 -12.88 -20.21 -25.16
N ASP A 67 -12.82 -20.90 -24.01
CA ASP A 67 -12.19 -20.33 -22.81
C ASP A 67 -10.69 -20.08 -23.07
N HIS A 68 -10.31 -18.81 -23.11
CA HIS A 68 -8.96 -18.37 -23.45
C HIS A 68 -8.47 -17.28 -22.47
N PRO A 69 -7.15 -17.13 -22.27
CA PRO A 69 -6.63 -16.03 -21.46
C PRO A 69 -6.96 -14.68 -22.11
N SER A 70 -7.08 -13.63 -21.30
CA SER A 70 -7.20 -12.26 -21.82
C SER A 70 -5.90 -11.83 -22.53
N PHE A 71 -6.00 -11.03 -23.58
CA PHE A 71 -4.83 -10.51 -24.29
C PHE A 71 -4.71 -9.00 -24.08
N SER A 72 -3.55 -8.54 -23.64
CA SER A 72 -3.29 -7.11 -23.48
C SER A 72 -1.99 -6.69 -24.13
N LEU A 73 -1.90 -5.40 -24.46
CA LEU A 73 -0.75 -4.81 -25.13
C LEU A 73 -0.08 -3.77 -24.24
N ARG A 74 1.25 -3.77 -24.26
CA ARG A 74 2.10 -2.79 -23.57
C ARG A 74 3.17 -2.27 -24.53
N ILE A 75 3.36 -0.96 -24.51
CA ILE A 75 4.38 -0.29 -25.32
C ILE A 75 5.74 -0.52 -24.67
N TRP A 76 6.68 -1.02 -25.46
CA TRP A 76 8.09 -1.09 -25.11
C TRP A 76 8.69 0.33 -25.17
N PRO A 77 9.11 0.92 -24.04
CA PRO A 77 9.61 2.29 -24.00
C PRO A 77 10.89 2.49 -24.81
N ARG A 78 11.01 3.63 -25.52
CA ARG A 78 12.22 3.95 -26.31
C ARG A 78 13.47 3.97 -25.43
N GLY A 79 14.56 3.38 -25.92
CA GLY A 79 15.85 3.30 -25.19
C GLY A 79 15.94 2.21 -24.12
N THR A 80 14.89 1.40 -23.94
CA THR A 80 14.94 0.18 -23.12
C THR A 80 15.12 -1.05 -24.00
N HIS A 81 15.62 -2.16 -23.45
CA HIS A 81 15.70 -3.44 -24.14
C HIS A 81 14.61 -4.41 -23.66
N GLY A 82 14.46 -5.55 -24.33
CA GLY A 82 13.24 -6.37 -24.26
C GLY A 82 13.05 -7.03 -22.92
N ALA A 83 14.15 -7.44 -22.29
CA ALA A 83 14.13 -8.04 -20.97
C ALA A 83 13.69 -7.03 -19.90
N MET A 84 14.18 -5.78 -19.97
CA MET A 84 13.75 -4.71 -19.06
C MET A 84 12.28 -4.33 -19.28
N ALA A 85 11.84 -4.22 -20.54
CA ALA A 85 10.44 -3.93 -20.85
C ALA A 85 9.50 -5.03 -20.33
N SER A 86 9.93 -6.29 -20.42
CA SER A 86 9.19 -7.46 -19.89
C SER A 86 9.08 -7.43 -18.37
N ILE A 87 10.16 -7.15 -17.64
CA ILE A 87 10.14 -7.02 -16.17
C ILE A 87 9.27 -5.85 -15.73
N ARG A 88 9.34 -4.72 -16.43
CA ARG A 88 8.47 -3.57 -16.14
C ARG A 88 6.99 -3.92 -16.34
N ALA A 89 6.64 -4.61 -17.43
CA ALA A 89 5.29 -5.11 -17.64
C ALA A 89 4.87 -6.05 -16.51
N ALA A 90 5.75 -6.96 -16.09
CA ALA A 90 5.51 -7.90 -14.98
C ALA A 90 5.20 -7.22 -13.65
N SER A 91 5.89 -6.12 -13.34
CA SER A 91 5.62 -5.36 -12.11
C SER A 91 4.21 -4.75 -12.05
N GLN A 92 3.50 -4.68 -13.19
CA GLN A 92 2.20 -4.01 -13.35
C GLN A 92 1.03 -4.98 -13.57
N VAL A 93 1.26 -6.28 -13.74
CA VAL A 93 0.17 -7.27 -13.94
C VAL A 93 -0.52 -7.59 -12.62
N VAL A 94 -1.78 -8.02 -12.65
CA VAL A 94 -2.55 -8.31 -11.42
C VAL A 94 -2.15 -9.66 -10.80
N ALA A 95 -1.80 -10.64 -11.63
CA ALA A 95 -1.56 -12.02 -11.20
C ALA A 95 -0.36 -12.18 -10.25
N ASP A 96 -0.45 -13.18 -9.36
CA ASP A 96 0.59 -13.50 -8.38
C ASP A 96 1.84 -14.13 -9.00
N TRP A 97 1.70 -14.74 -10.19
CA TRP A 97 2.78 -15.42 -10.89
C TRP A 97 2.93 -14.88 -12.30
N VAL A 98 4.17 -14.85 -12.76
CA VAL A 98 4.52 -14.36 -14.09
C VAL A 98 5.36 -15.40 -14.83
N LEU A 99 4.93 -15.76 -16.05
CA LEU A 99 5.69 -16.55 -17.01
C LEU A 99 6.38 -15.59 -17.99
N PHE A 100 7.70 -15.53 -17.94
CA PHE A 100 8.50 -14.79 -18.91
C PHE A 100 8.79 -15.67 -20.11
N LEU A 101 8.55 -15.15 -21.31
CA LEU A 101 8.83 -15.80 -22.59
C LEU A 101 9.96 -15.08 -23.32
N ASP A 102 10.67 -15.80 -24.18
CA ASP A 102 11.57 -15.22 -25.18
C ASP A 102 10.80 -14.92 -26.49
N TYR A 103 11.51 -14.44 -27.52
CA TYR A 103 10.95 -14.17 -28.84
C TYR A 103 10.48 -15.42 -29.60
N GLU A 104 10.80 -16.63 -29.11
CA GLU A 104 10.36 -17.92 -29.63
C GLU A 104 9.18 -18.50 -28.81
N ALA A 105 8.72 -17.78 -27.79
CA ALA A 105 7.66 -18.17 -26.86
C ALA A 105 7.89 -19.57 -26.26
N LEU A 106 7.00 -20.53 -26.57
CA LEU A 106 7.09 -21.92 -26.13
C LEU A 106 7.51 -22.87 -27.26
N SER A 107 7.79 -22.37 -28.46
CA SER A 107 8.10 -23.22 -29.62
C SER A 107 9.39 -24.03 -29.44
N ALA A 108 10.37 -23.44 -28.75
CA ALA A 108 11.71 -23.97 -28.53
C ALA A 108 11.87 -24.91 -27.33
N VAL A 109 10.77 -25.23 -26.63
CA VAL A 109 10.75 -26.21 -25.53
C VAL A 109 9.89 -27.43 -25.88
N SER A 110 10.13 -28.57 -25.21
CA SER A 110 9.33 -29.80 -25.33
C SER A 110 7.93 -29.68 -24.73
N ALA A 111 7.05 -30.63 -25.04
CA ALA A 111 5.68 -30.63 -24.53
C ALA A 111 5.65 -30.76 -22.99
N GLU A 112 6.55 -31.56 -22.43
CA GLU A 112 6.68 -31.80 -21.00
C GLU A 112 7.03 -30.50 -20.26
N VAL A 113 8.03 -29.76 -20.76
CA VAL A 113 8.44 -28.47 -20.18
C VAL A 113 7.33 -27.42 -20.33
N ARG A 114 6.59 -27.42 -21.44
CA ARG A 114 5.43 -26.53 -21.63
C ARG A 114 4.36 -26.76 -20.57
N THR A 115 4.01 -28.02 -20.30
CA THR A 115 3.01 -28.36 -19.28
C THR A 115 3.43 -27.84 -17.91
N VAL A 116 4.71 -27.97 -17.54
CA VAL A 116 5.23 -27.46 -16.25
C VAL A 116 5.23 -25.93 -16.20
N LEU A 117 5.62 -25.23 -17.27
CA LEU A 117 5.61 -23.76 -17.30
C LEU A 117 4.20 -23.17 -17.23
N LEU A 118 3.20 -23.86 -17.78
CA LEU A 118 1.80 -23.45 -17.75
C LEU A 118 1.04 -23.92 -16.49
N ASN A 119 1.61 -24.87 -15.76
CA ASN A 119 1.12 -25.38 -14.48
C ASN A 119 2.26 -25.47 -13.44
N PRO A 120 2.88 -24.32 -13.09
CA PRO A 120 4.11 -24.30 -12.33
C PRO A 120 3.89 -24.72 -10.86
N PRO A 121 4.87 -25.40 -10.25
CA PRO A 121 4.85 -25.63 -8.83
C PRO A 121 5.05 -24.30 -8.09
N TYR A 122 4.51 -24.22 -6.88
CA TYR A 122 4.78 -23.10 -5.97
C TYR A 122 6.28 -23.07 -5.65
N SER A 123 6.94 -21.98 -6.02
CA SER A 123 8.36 -21.74 -5.79
C SER A 123 8.64 -20.30 -5.37
N SER A 124 9.42 -20.12 -4.30
CA SER A 124 9.84 -18.79 -3.86
C SER A 124 10.99 -18.20 -4.70
N VAL A 125 11.50 -18.95 -5.70
CA VAL A 125 12.52 -18.54 -6.67
C VAL A 125 12.03 -18.74 -8.10
N PRO A 126 12.63 -18.07 -9.10
CA PRO A 126 12.36 -18.38 -10.50
C PRO A 126 12.69 -19.83 -10.83
N VAL A 127 11.85 -20.45 -11.65
CA VAL A 127 11.97 -21.84 -12.08
C VAL A 127 11.79 -21.92 -13.59
N GLY A 128 12.69 -22.62 -14.27
CA GLY A 128 12.66 -22.73 -15.73
C GLY A 128 13.59 -23.80 -16.27
N PRO A 129 13.61 -24.06 -17.58
CA PRO A 129 14.42 -25.08 -18.21
C PRO A 129 15.86 -24.63 -18.52
N ARG A 130 16.16 -23.32 -18.47
CA ARG A 130 17.42 -22.75 -18.96
C ARG A 130 18.06 -21.84 -17.90
N GLY A 131 19.29 -22.15 -17.48
CA GLY A 131 19.99 -21.36 -16.48
C GLY A 131 21.51 -21.52 -16.46
N PHE A 132 22.22 -20.55 -15.90
CA PHE A 132 23.68 -20.52 -15.86
C PHE A 132 24.19 -20.48 -14.43
N ARG A 133 25.31 -21.16 -14.15
CA ARG A 133 26.05 -21.03 -12.89
C ARG A 133 27.41 -20.36 -13.10
N THR A 134 28.37 -21.10 -13.63
CA THR A 134 29.64 -20.61 -14.23
C THR A 134 29.66 -20.86 -15.74
N SER A 135 28.98 -21.90 -16.17
CA SER A 135 28.62 -22.24 -17.55
C SER A 135 27.11 -22.56 -17.60
N CYS A 136 26.58 -22.86 -18.78
CA CYS A 136 25.18 -23.29 -18.89
C CYS A 136 24.97 -24.59 -18.09
N VAL A 137 23.85 -24.67 -17.37
CA VAL A 137 23.53 -25.84 -16.55
C VAL A 137 23.05 -26.95 -17.47
N THR A 138 23.78 -28.07 -17.49
CA THR A 138 23.43 -29.23 -18.31
C THR A 138 22.22 -29.97 -17.73
N PRO A 139 21.40 -30.61 -18.58
CA PRO A 139 20.27 -31.44 -18.14
C PRO A 139 20.66 -32.46 -17.06
N SER A 140 19.83 -32.57 -16.02
CA SER A 140 19.94 -33.59 -14.97
C SER A 140 18.57 -34.17 -14.65
N GLN A 141 18.57 -35.36 -14.04
CA GLN A 141 17.39 -36.04 -13.51
C GLN A 141 16.81 -35.33 -12.25
N ALA A 142 17.57 -34.39 -11.65
CA ALA A 142 17.15 -33.63 -10.47
C ALA A 142 17.19 -32.11 -10.73
N PRO A 143 16.37 -31.30 -10.01
CA PRO A 143 16.43 -29.85 -10.07
C PRO A 143 17.82 -29.33 -9.67
N GLN A 144 18.34 -28.35 -10.40
CA GLN A 144 19.67 -27.78 -10.17
C GLN A 144 19.58 -26.28 -9.91
N THR A 145 20.41 -25.76 -9.01
CA THR A 145 20.50 -24.32 -8.79
C THR A 145 21.28 -23.63 -9.91
N ALA A 146 20.83 -22.45 -10.29
CA ALA A 146 21.50 -21.58 -11.26
C ALA A 146 21.70 -20.18 -10.65
N SER A 147 22.82 -19.54 -11.01
CA SER A 147 23.07 -18.12 -10.70
C SER A 147 22.01 -17.23 -11.34
N TYR A 148 21.52 -17.59 -12.52
CA TYR A 148 20.40 -16.91 -13.18
C TYR A 148 19.69 -17.83 -14.19
N LEU A 149 18.42 -17.56 -14.45
CA LEU A 149 17.65 -18.20 -15.53
C LEU A 149 17.54 -17.26 -16.74
N VAL A 150 17.31 -17.85 -17.91
CA VAL A 150 16.92 -17.11 -19.12
C VAL A 150 15.55 -17.60 -19.59
N PRO A 151 14.72 -16.75 -20.21
CA PRO A 151 13.40 -17.18 -20.66
C PRO A 151 13.44 -18.43 -21.59
N PRO A 152 12.41 -19.28 -21.53
CA PRO A 152 11.20 -19.12 -20.73
C PRO A 152 11.38 -19.56 -19.26
N PHE A 153 10.83 -18.82 -18.29
CA PHE A 153 10.81 -19.24 -16.88
C PHE A 153 9.62 -18.61 -16.14
N VAL A 154 9.21 -19.22 -15.03
CA VAL A 154 8.14 -18.71 -14.16
C VAL A 154 8.72 -18.18 -12.86
N MET A 155 8.14 -17.10 -12.32
CA MET A 155 8.46 -16.63 -10.97
C MET A 155 7.27 -15.95 -10.29
N PRO A 156 7.29 -15.81 -8.94
CA PRO A 156 6.37 -14.92 -8.24
C PRO A 156 6.49 -13.48 -8.74
N ARG A 157 5.36 -12.80 -8.93
CA ARG A 157 5.30 -11.38 -9.32
C ARG A 157 6.05 -10.48 -8.33
N SER A 158 6.10 -10.84 -7.05
CA SER A 158 6.87 -10.11 -6.04
C SER A 158 8.35 -9.95 -6.40
N LEU A 159 8.92 -10.86 -7.21
CA LEU A 159 10.29 -10.78 -7.70
C LEU A 159 10.46 -9.83 -8.90
N ALA A 160 9.37 -9.37 -9.54
CA ALA A 160 9.43 -8.44 -10.67
C ALA A 160 9.80 -7.00 -10.27
N HIS A 161 9.79 -6.69 -8.96
CA HIS A 161 10.20 -5.38 -8.45
C HIS A 161 11.73 -5.21 -8.40
N TYR A 162 12.49 -6.31 -8.52
CA TYR A 162 13.95 -6.24 -8.64
C TYR A 162 14.32 -5.87 -10.07
N THR A 163 14.86 -4.66 -10.27
CA THR A 163 15.26 -4.18 -11.61
C THR A 163 16.78 -4.12 -11.70
N SER A 164 17.32 -4.53 -12.84
CA SER A 164 18.74 -4.39 -13.17
C SER A 164 18.93 -3.27 -14.19
N ARG A 165 20.02 -2.50 -14.05
CA ARG A 165 20.45 -1.48 -15.02
C ARG A 165 21.37 -2.05 -16.10
N ALA A 166 21.52 -3.39 -16.20
CA ALA A 166 22.41 -4.01 -17.17
C ALA A 166 21.99 -3.71 -18.61
N ASN A 167 22.97 -3.77 -19.49
CA ASN A 167 22.76 -3.94 -20.91
C ASN A 167 22.08 -5.29 -21.22
N ASP A 168 21.40 -5.35 -22.36
CA ASP A 168 20.55 -6.48 -22.77
C ASP A 168 21.25 -7.85 -22.66
N SER A 169 22.53 -7.93 -23.05
CA SER A 169 23.33 -9.17 -23.03
C SER A 169 23.63 -9.74 -21.64
N HIS A 170 23.52 -8.92 -20.59
CA HIS A 170 23.81 -9.32 -19.21
C HIS A 170 22.61 -9.15 -18.28
N PHE A 171 21.47 -8.69 -18.79
CA PHE A 171 20.31 -8.36 -17.97
C PHE A 171 19.83 -9.53 -17.11
N TRP A 172 19.61 -10.70 -17.72
CA TRP A 172 19.16 -11.87 -16.96
C TRP A 172 20.19 -12.34 -15.93
N ARG A 173 21.49 -12.16 -16.20
CA ARG A 173 22.56 -12.45 -15.25
C ARG A 173 22.48 -11.56 -14.04
N GLU A 174 22.42 -10.24 -14.25
CA GLU A 174 22.30 -9.29 -13.15
C GLU A 174 20.98 -9.45 -12.40
N PHE A 175 19.88 -9.69 -13.10
CA PHE A 175 18.58 -9.96 -12.50
C PHE A 175 18.62 -11.21 -11.61
N GLY A 176 19.22 -12.30 -12.08
CA GLY A 176 19.43 -13.50 -11.27
C GLY A 176 20.38 -13.27 -10.10
N THR A 177 21.43 -12.45 -10.26
CA THR A 177 22.28 -12.03 -9.14
C THR A 177 21.48 -11.22 -8.10
N SER A 178 20.60 -10.32 -8.55
CA SER A 178 19.69 -9.60 -7.66
C SER A 178 18.78 -10.57 -6.91
N ILE A 179 18.18 -11.54 -7.58
CA ILE A 179 17.36 -12.58 -6.92
C ILE A 179 18.18 -13.45 -5.97
N ALA A 180 19.41 -13.82 -6.35
CA ALA A 180 20.31 -14.63 -5.51
C ALA A 180 20.69 -13.90 -4.22
N SER A 181 20.75 -12.56 -4.28
CA SER A 181 21.02 -11.69 -3.14
C SER A 181 19.79 -11.48 -2.23
N VAL A 182 18.57 -11.71 -2.75
CA VAL A 182 17.32 -11.66 -1.99
C VAL A 182 17.22 -12.90 -1.10
N ASP A 183 16.97 -12.69 0.20
CA ASP A 183 16.89 -13.73 1.25
C ASP A 183 18.13 -14.65 1.38
N ASN A 184 19.30 -14.22 0.89
CA ASN A 184 20.57 -14.97 0.96
C ASN A 184 20.48 -16.39 0.38
N ARG A 185 19.69 -16.57 -0.70
CA ARG A 185 19.38 -17.87 -1.31
C ARG A 185 20.60 -18.53 -1.98
N GLY A 186 21.59 -17.73 -2.37
CA GLY A 186 22.83 -18.21 -2.99
C GLY A 186 22.67 -18.69 -4.44
N HIS A 187 21.48 -18.54 -5.03
CA HIS A 187 21.18 -18.87 -6.43
C HIS A 187 19.99 -18.03 -6.93
N GLY A 188 20.03 -17.62 -8.20
CA GLY A 188 19.02 -16.75 -8.82
C GLY A 188 17.83 -17.49 -9.43
N GLY A 189 17.86 -18.83 -9.44
CA GLY A 189 16.74 -19.65 -9.83
C GLY A 189 17.08 -21.14 -9.88
N VAL A 190 16.07 -21.96 -10.19
CA VAL A 190 16.18 -23.42 -10.27
C VAL A 190 15.90 -23.87 -11.70
N VAL A 191 16.84 -24.65 -12.24
CA VAL A 191 16.70 -25.34 -13.51
C VAL A 191 15.92 -26.63 -13.30
N LEU A 192 14.81 -26.76 -14.00
CA LEU A 192 13.96 -27.94 -14.00
C LEU A 192 14.68 -29.15 -14.60
N PRO A 193 14.39 -30.38 -14.12
CA PRO A 193 14.90 -31.59 -14.75
C PRO A 193 14.36 -31.69 -16.19
N LEU A 194 15.25 -31.94 -17.14
CA LEU A 194 14.94 -32.02 -18.57
C LEU A 194 15.08 -33.47 -19.04
N SER A 195 14.04 -34.00 -19.69
CA SER A 195 14.02 -35.37 -20.21
C SER A 195 14.27 -35.49 -21.72
N SER A 196 14.19 -34.40 -22.49
CA SER A 196 14.28 -34.44 -23.96
C SER A 196 15.58 -33.87 -24.53
N GLU A 197 16.06 -34.46 -25.64
CA GLU A 197 17.22 -33.95 -26.40
C GLU A 197 16.98 -32.53 -26.94
N LYS A 198 15.72 -32.19 -27.26
CA LYS A 198 15.34 -30.85 -27.75
C LYS A 198 15.65 -29.77 -26.72
N ASP A 199 15.41 -30.06 -25.44
CA ASP A 199 15.70 -29.13 -24.33
C ASP A 199 17.17 -29.18 -23.89
N SER A 200 17.98 -30.13 -24.38
CA SER A 200 19.42 -30.15 -24.13
C SER A 200 20.22 -29.28 -25.11
N GLY A 201 19.64 -29.00 -26.28
CA GLY A 201 20.33 -28.33 -27.39
C GLY A 201 20.68 -26.86 -27.18
N TRP A 202 20.10 -26.19 -26.18
CA TRP A 202 20.43 -24.79 -25.85
C TRP A 202 21.78 -24.66 -25.13
N CYS A 203 22.23 -25.71 -24.42
CA CYS A 203 23.48 -25.73 -23.65
C CYS A 203 24.58 -26.50 -24.39
N LYS A 204 24.93 -26.04 -25.61
CA LYS A 204 26.09 -26.57 -26.35
C LYS A 204 27.37 -25.83 -25.94
N PRO A 205 28.47 -26.52 -25.56
CA PRO A 205 29.75 -25.87 -25.32
C PRO A 205 30.32 -25.38 -26.65
N LYS A 206 30.30 -24.07 -26.90
CA LYS A 206 31.09 -23.45 -27.99
C LYS A 206 32.42 -22.95 -27.42
N GLN A 207 33.51 -23.49 -27.96
CA GLN A 207 34.87 -22.98 -27.78
C GLN A 207 35.02 -21.52 -28.27
N ASN A 208 35.94 -20.80 -27.61
CA ASN A 208 36.54 -19.50 -27.96
C ASN A 208 35.76 -18.20 -27.67
N PHE A 209 36.16 -17.55 -26.56
CA PHE A 209 36.62 -16.15 -26.50
C PHE A 209 37.67 -16.13 -25.37
N GLY A 210 38.97 -15.95 -25.63
CA GLY A 210 39.54 -14.66 -26.01
C GLY A 210 40.15 -14.03 -24.75
N THR A 211 41.38 -14.42 -24.45
CA THR A 211 42.27 -13.90 -23.40
C THR A 211 42.35 -12.38 -23.38
N LEU A 212 42.22 -11.77 -22.21
CA LEU A 212 42.85 -10.48 -21.87
C LEU A 212 43.23 -10.51 -20.38
N ASP A 213 44.49 -10.89 -20.19
CA ASP A 213 45.47 -10.48 -19.19
C ASP A 213 45.05 -10.05 -17.77
N ASN A 214 45.53 -10.87 -16.85
CA ASN A 214 45.95 -10.53 -15.50
C ASN A 214 46.96 -9.37 -15.53
N PRO A 215 46.98 -8.49 -14.52
CA PRO A 215 48.00 -8.71 -13.51
C PRO A 215 47.49 -8.39 -12.11
N PHE A 216 47.62 -9.34 -11.19
CA PHE A 216 48.40 -9.19 -9.94
C PHE A 216 48.24 -10.48 -9.13
N THR A 217 49.05 -11.48 -9.48
CA THR A 217 49.43 -12.52 -8.54
C THR A 217 50.49 -11.97 -7.59
N GLY A 218 50.21 -12.09 -6.30
CA GLY A 218 51.24 -12.30 -5.29
C GLY A 218 51.27 -11.26 -4.18
N LEU A 219 50.56 -11.54 -3.08
CA LEU A 219 51.24 -11.61 -1.79
C LEU A 219 50.41 -12.45 -0.80
N HIS A 220 51.05 -13.51 -0.31
CA HIS A 220 50.61 -14.30 0.83
C HIS A 220 50.33 -13.39 2.03
N ILE A 221 49.12 -13.46 2.59
CA ILE A 221 48.89 -13.18 4.00
C ILE A 221 48.25 -14.40 4.63
N THR A 222 48.98 -14.91 5.60
CA THR A 222 48.69 -16.02 6.50
C THR A 222 47.33 -15.91 7.16
N ARG A 223 46.65 -17.06 7.27
CA ARG A 223 45.54 -17.35 8.19
C ARG A 223 45.77 -16.67 9.55
N HIS A 224 44.90 -15.74 9.91
CA HIS A 224 44.54 -15.47 11.29
C HIS A 224 43.06 -15.09 11.36
N GLY A 225 42.29 -15.91 12.08
CA GLY A 225 40.94 -15.60 12.58
C GLY A 225 39.84 -15.46 11.54
N SER A 226 39.22 -16.59 11.14
CA SER A 226 37.84 -16.55 10.66
C SER A 226 36.94 -16.07 11.80
N VAL A 227 36.55 -14.80 11.77
CA VAL A 227 35.33 -14.38 12.46
C VAL A 227 34.19 -14.75 11.51
N ASP A 228 33.50 -15.83 11.85
CA ASP A 228 32.21 -16.20 11.29
C ASP A 228 31.31 -14.97 11.21
N THR A 229 31.00 -14.50 10.01
CA THR A 229 29.90 -13.56 9.76
C THR A 229 28.67 -14.27 9.19
N SER A 230 28.64 -15.61 9.24
CA SER A 230 27.42 -16.39 9.03
C SER A 230 26.51 -16.35 10.26
N SER A 231 26.10 -15.16 10.71
CA SER A 231 24.94 -15.02 11.59
C SER A 231 23.70 -14.84 10.73
N ARG A 232 23.13 -15.99 10.37
CA ARG A 232 21.71 -16.28 10.17
C ARG A 232 20.78 -15.06 10.26
N CYS A 233 20.03 -14.76 9.18
CA CYS A 233 18.67 -14.20 9.32
C CYS A 233 17.74 -15.31 9.84
N SER A 234 18.03 -15.81 11.04
CA SER A 234 17.06 -16.52 11.85
C SER A 234 16.36 -15.47 12.70
N SER A 235 15.04 -15.40 12.58
CA SER A 235 14.15 -14.77 13.54
C SER A 235 14.29 -15.46 14.90
N ILE A 236 15.35 -15.11 15.61
CA ILE A 236 15.41 -15.09 17.06
C ILE A 236 16.17 -13.79 17.35
N MET A 237 15.47 -12.66 17.21
CA MET A 237 15.96 -11.44 17.84
C MET A 237 15.81 -11.67 19.34
N ASP A 238 16.91 -11.50 20.07
CA ASP A 238 16.84 -11.28 21.49
C ASP A 238 15.90 -10.09 21.75
N PRO A 239 14.75 -10.29 22.43
CA PRO A 239 13.82 -9.21 22.76
C PRO A 239 14.47 -8.04 23.52
N GLN A 240 15.69 -8.24 24.05
CA GLN A 240 16.45 -7.23 24.78
C GLN A 240 17.40 -6.38 23.90
N SER A 241 17.52 -6.66 22.60
CA SER A 241 18.46 -5.95 21.72
C SER A 241 17.90 -4.60 21.25
N GLN A 242 18.57 -3.49 21.61
CA GLN A 242 18.17 -2.13 21.19
C GLN A 242 18.22 -1.96 19.64
N PRO A 243 17.12 -1.50 19.02
CA PRO A 243 17.05 -1.20 17.58
C PRO A 243 18.01 -0.09 17.13
N VAL A 244 18.53 -0.22 15.91
CA VAL A 244 19.45 0.75 15.30
C VAL A 244 18.79 1.53 14.17
N PHE A 245 18.71 2.84 14.34
CA PHE A 245 18.22 3.80 13.35
C PHE A 245 19.39 4.49 12.64
N VAL A 246 19.30 4.58 11.32
CA VAL A 246 20.25 5.28 10.47
C VAL A 246 19.54 6.45 9.80
N MET A 247 20.17 7.62 9.79
CA MET A 247 19.66 8.82 9.14
C MET A 247 20.69 9.37 8.18
N LEU A 248 20.35 9.43 6.89
CA LEU A 248 21.24 9.87 5.82
C LEU A 248 20.62 11.08 5.11
N PHE A 249 21.27 12.24 5.26
CA PHE A 249 20.81 13.49 4.63
C PHE A 249 21.94 14.14 3.83
N PRO A 250 21.63 14.84 2.72
CA PRO A 250 22.66 15.44 1.87
C PRO A 250 23.29 16.68 2.52
N THR A 251 22.55 17.42 3.36
CA THR A 251 23.06 18.64 3.99
C THR A 251 22.91 18.61 5.51
N LEU A 252 23.74 19.40 6.19
CA LEU A 252 23.61 19.63 7.62
C LEU A 252 22.28 20.32 7.95
N GLY A 253 21.78 21.20 7.08
CA GLY A 253 20.50 21.90 7.26
C GLY A 253 19.31 20.94 7.26
N ASP A 254 19.34 19.91 6.41
CA ASP A 254 18.30 18.86 6.39
C ASP A 254 18.31 18.05 7.69
N LEU A 255 19.50 17.64 8.14
CA LEU A 255 19.65 16.92 9.42
C LEU A 255 19.21 17.79 10.62
N GLN A 256 19.54 19.08 10.62
CA GLN A 256 19.10 20.04 11.63
C GLN A 256 17.58 20.23 11.65
N THR A 257 16.97 20.33 10.48
CA THR A 257 15.51 20.43 10.32
C THR A 257 14.80 19.18 10.84
N PHE A 258 15.40 18.02 10.62
CA PHE A 258 14.87 16.73 11.06
C PHE A 258 15.20 16.38 12.53
N ALA A 259 16.02 17.20 13.22
CA ALA A 259 16.66 16.85 14.50
C ALA A 259 15.70 16.45 15.64
N SER A 260 14.44 16.88 15.60
CA SER A 260 13.45 16.50 16.61
C SER A 260 13.24 14.98 16.68
N VAL A 261 13.27 14.28 15.54
CA VAL A 261 13.05 12.83 15.46
C VAL A 261 14.16 12.01 16.12
N PRO A 262 15.46 12.12 15.73
CA PRO A 262 16.54 11.39 16.39
C PRO A 262 16.62 11.66 17.89
N CYS A 263 16.31 12.88 18.33
CA CYS A 263 16.27 13.21 19.75
C CYS A 263 15.19 12.41 20.51
N GLN A 264 13.98 12.32 19.95
CA GLN A 264 12.92 11.49 20.54
C GLN A 264 13.29 10.00 20.52
N LEU A 265 13.93 9.52 19.46
CA LEU A 265 14.39 8.13 19.38
C LEU A 265 15.47 7.82 20.44
N GLN A 266 16.41 8.73 20.67
CA GLN A 266 17.42 8.59 21.73
C GLN A 266 16.79 8.59 23.13
N ILE A 267 15.80 9.45 23.38
CA ILE A 267 15.07 9.49 24.67
C ILE A 267 14.37 8.14 24.93
N LYS A 268 13.85 7.50 23.89
CA LYS A 268 13.27 6.14 23.96
C LYS A 268 14.30 5.02 24.09
N GLY A 269 15.59 5.34 24.12
CA GLY A 269 16.67 4.35 24.25
C GLY A 269 17.03 3.63 22.96
N PHE A 270 16.61 4.13 21.78
CA PHE A 270 17.05 3.59 20.50
C PHE A 270 18.45 4.08 20.13
N LEU A 271 19.21 3.24 19.42
CA LEU A 271 20.51 3.59 18.90
C LEU A 271 20.35 4.39 17.61
N VAL A 272 21.02 5.55 17.51
CA VAL A 272 20.92 6.45 16.37
C VAL A 272 22.30 6.68 15.76
N TYR A 273 22.40 6.49 14.45
CA TYR A 273 23.52 6.91 13.63
C TYR A 273 23.06 7.92 12.59
N ALA A 274 23.53 9.16 12.70
CA ALA A 274 23.27 10.19 11.71
C ALA A 274 24.50 10.40 10.83
N ALA A 275 24.27 10.66 9.56
CA ALA A 275 25.32 11.08 8.65
C ALA A 275 24.84 12.10 7.61
N VAL A 276 25.75 13.00 7.29
CA VAL A 276 25.64 13.92 6.16
C VAL A 276 26.57 13.41 5.06
N TYR A 277 26.12 13.39 3.81
CA TYR A 277 26.96 12.96 2.69
C TYR A 277 27.22 14.13 1.74
N SER A 278 28.48 14.31 1.33
CA SER A 278 28.89 15.33 0.37
C SER A 278 29.54 14.67 -0.85
N LEU A 279 29.19 15.14 -2.04
CA LEU A 279 29.85 14.74 -3.29
C LEU A 279 31.24 15.40 -3.47
N GLU A 280 31.59 16.36 -2.61
CA GLU A 280 32.90 17.02 -2.63
C GLU A 280 33.87 16.33 -1.65
N ILE A 281 35.08 16.04 -2.13
CA ILE A 281 36.13 15.35 -1.36
C ILE A 281 36.54 16.22 -0.17
N MET A 282 36.04 15.90 1.01
CA MET A 282 36.51 16.47 2.27
C MET A 282 37.29 15.43 3.06
N SER A 283 38.48 15.81 3.53
CA SER A 283 39.28 15.03 4.48
C SER A 283 38.44 14.63 5.69
N PRO A 284 38.68 13.44 6.31
CA PRO A 284 37.87 12.96 7.43
C PRO A 284 37.93 13.95 8.59
N SER A 285 36.83 14.66 8.83
CA SER A 285 36.66 15.51 10.00
C SER A 285 36.30 14.69 11.23
N PRO A 286 36.64 15.15 12.45
CA PRO A 286 36.23 14.50 13.70
C PRO A 286 34.71 14.39 13.80
N LYS A 287 34.22 13.52 14.71
CA LYS A 287 32.78 13.44 15.05
C LYS A 287 32.24 14.85 15.32
N GLN A 288 31.29 15.29 14.51
CA GLN A 288 30.64 16.58 14.66
C GLN A 288 29.28 16.38 15.33
N SER A 289 28.80 17.42 16.00
CA SER A 289 27.53 17.38 16.73
C SER A 289 26.63 18.52 16.30
N ILE A 290 25.33 18.26 16.22
CA ILE A 290 24.31 19.29 16.21
C ILE A 290 23.51 19.23 17.51
N TYR A 291 22.89 20.36 17.84
CA TYR A 291 22.12 20.53 19.07
C TYR A 291 20.67 20.85 18.72
N HIS A 292 19.74 20.19 19.40
CA HIS A 292 18.32 20.51 19.34
C HIS A 292 17.79 20.62 20.77
N GLY A 293 17.72 21.84 21.29
CA GLY A 293 17.55 22.07 22.72
C GLY A 293 18.73 21.49 23.51
N SER A 294 18.45 20.60 24.47
CA SER A 294 19.46 19.88 25.26
C SER A 294 19.95 18.57 24.62
N CYS A 295 19.31 18.13 23.53
CA CYS A 295 19.67 16.90 22.84
C CYS A 295 20.88 17.12 21.92
N VAL A 296 21.80 16.16 21.91
CA VAL A 296 23.02 16.17 21.09
C VAL A 296 22.98 15.02 20.09
N ILE A 297 22.99 15.36 18.81
CA ILE A 297 23.04 14.37 17.72
C ILE A 297 24.45 14.38 17.15
N GLN A 298 25.18 13.30 17.37
CA GLN A 298 26.47 13.07 16.72
C GLN A 298 26.22 12.62 15.27
N TYR A 299 26.92 13.25 14.33
CA TYR A 299 26.87 12.85 12.94
C TYR A 299 28.26 12.64 12.34
N SER A 300 28.30 11.81 11.31
CA SER A 300 29.51 11.57 10.51
C SER A 300 29.35 12.18 9.11
N ILE A 301 30.47 12.57 8.50
CA ILE A 301 30.49 12.90 7.08
C ILE A 301 30.86 11.64 6.28
N LEU A 302 30.07 11.35 5.25
CA LEU A 302 30.27 10.25 4.31
C LEU A 302 30.66 10.81 2.93
N SER A 303 31.67 10.20 2.30
CA SER A 303 32.01 10.46 0.91
C SER A 303 31.02 9.78 -0.04
N GLU A 304 30.65 8.54 0.27
CA GLU A 304 29.57 7.83 -0.41
C GLU A 304 28.47 7.42 0.57
N PRO A 305 27.19 7.66 0.25
CA PRO A 305 26.08 7.29 1.12
C PRO A 305 26.02 5.80 1.45
N GLN A 306 26.53 4.92 0.58
CA GLN A 306 26.48 3.45 0.75
C GLN A 306 27.38 2.95 1.90
N ASP A 307 28.39 3.73 2.29
CA ASP A 307 29.39 3.36 3.30
C ASP A 307 28.83 3.30 4.74
N TYR A 308 27.60 3.76 4.95
CA TYR A 308 26.97 3.78 6.27
C TYR A 308 26.93 2.39 6.91
N SER A 309 26.67 1.34 6.12
CA SER A 309 26.43 -0.02 6.61
C SER A 309 27.63 -0.58 7.40
N LEU A 310 28.84 -0.45 6.85
CA LEU A 310 30.09 -0.87 7.48
C LEU A 310 30.39 -0.04 8.74
N ARG A 311 30.12 1.28 8.71
CA ARG A 311 30.34 2.15 9.87
C ARG A 311 29.38 1.81 11.01
N VAL A 312 28.10 1.61 10.71
CA VAL A 312 27.06 1.22 11.66
C VAL A 312 27.42 -0.11 12.33
N TYR A 313 27.83 -1.11 11.54
CA TYR A 313 28.25 -2.41 12.08
C TYR A 313 29.48 -2.28 13.00
N ARG A 314 30.48 -1.47 12.63
CA ARG A 314 31.67 -1.24 13.48
C ARG A 314 31.34 -0.52 14.79
N ILE A 315 30.33 0.36 14.80
CA ILE A 315 29.96 1.14 15.98
C ILE A 315 29.09 0.34 16.94
N PHE A 316 28.06 -0.35 16.43
CA PHE A 316 27.06 -1.04 17.26
C PHE A 316 27.18 -2.57 17.28
N GLY A 317 28.08 -3.14 16.48
CA GLY A 317 28.24 -4.60 16.35
C GLY A 317 27.04 -5.28 15.67
N ARG A 318 26.17 -4.52 14.98
CA ARG A 318 24.94 -5.02 14.36
C ARG A 318 24.50 -4.16 13.17
N HIS A 319 23.63 -4.71 12.33
CA HIS A 319 23.04 -3.99 11.19
C HIS A 319 21.92 -3.03 11.63
N SER A 320 21.57 -2.09 10.75
CA SER A 320 20.47 -1.17 10.95
C SER A 320 19.11 -1.87 10.88
N ASP A 321 18.17 -1.50 11.75
CA ASP A 321 16.77 -1.91 11.67
C ASP A 321 15.98 -0.97 10.75
N ILE A 322 16.21 0.34 10.87
CA ILE A 322 15.49 1.39 10.15
C ILE A 322 16.49 2.34 9.49
N VAL A 323 16.27 2.67 8.22
CA VAL A 323 17.08 3.63 7.46
C VAL A 323 16.18 4.73 6.94
N LEU A 324 16.44 5.97 7.37
CA LEU A 324 15.74 7.18 6.94
C LEU A 324 16.63 7.96 5.99
N SER A 325 16.08 8.35 4.84
CA SER A 325 16.78 9.17 3.86
C SER A 325 15.80 10.02 3.05
N LEU A 326 16.33 10.95 2.27
CA LEU A 326 15.54 11.59 1.23
C LEU A 326 15.17 10.60 0.12
N ALA A 327 14.03 10.81 -0.53
CA ALA A 327 13.49 9.92 -1.56
C ALA A 327 14.36 9.85 -2.81
N GLU A 328 15.12 10.90 -3.08
CA GLU A 328 16.07 11.01 -4.20
C GLU A 328 17.33 10.16 -3.97
N LEU A 329 17.60 9.72 -2.74
CA LEU A 329 18.77 8.92 -2.40
C LEU A 329 18.52 7.43 -2.68
N GLU A 330 19.23 6.90 -3.67
CA GLU A 330 19.21 5.48 -4.00
C GLU A 330 20.25 4.70 -3.18
N LEU A 331 19.75 3.83 -2.29
CA LEU A 331 20.58 2.97 -1.44
C LEU A 331 20.52 1.50 -1.90
N ALA A 332 21.63 0.78 -1.76
CA ALA A 332 21.73 -0.65 -2.06
C ALA A 332 20.80 -1.47 -1.15
N PRO A 333 20.08 -2.49 -1.66
CA PRO A 333 19.07 -3.26 -0.92
C PRO A 333 19.51 -3.64 0.49
N THR A 334 18.61 -3.51 1.47
CA THR A 334 18.87 -3.79 2.89
C THR A 334 17.65 -4.44 3.50
N CYS A 335 17.86 -5.31 4.50
CA CYS A 335 16.79 -5.88 5.32
C CYS A 335 16.15 -4.84 6.26
N ALA A 336 16.77 -3.66 6.40
CA ALA A 336 16.24 -2.57 7.20
C ALA A 336 14.98 -1.99 6.55
N THR A 337 14.02 -1.56 7.37
CA THR A 337 12.87 -0.80 6.87
C THR A 337 13.33 0.56 6.38
N ARG A 338 13.04 0.86 5.12
CA ARG A 338 13.40 2.13 4.49
C ARG A 338 12.29 3.14 4.62
N VAL A 339 12.62 4.31 5.13
CA VAL A 339 11.72 5.45 5.21
C VAL A 339 12.29 6.53 4.31
N ARG A 340 11.65 6.72 3.16
CA ARG A 340 12.04 7.72 2.17
C ARG A 340 11.21 8.97 2.43
N LEU A 341 11.84 10.13 2.58
CA LEU A 341 11.14 11.38 2.88
C LEU A 341 11.34 12.39 1.75
N SER A 342 10.35 13.24 1.52
CA SER A 342 10.58 14.45 0.72
C SER A 342 11.25 15.51 1.60
N GLN A 343 12.20 16.26 1.03
CA GLN A 343 12.86 17.36 1.73
C GLN A 343 11.83 18.38 2.28
N ARG A 344 10.73 18.60 1.56
CA ARG A 344 9.66 19.53 1.96
C ARG A 344 8.96 19.12 3.26
N ASP A 345 9.00 17.84 3.62
CA ASP A 345 8.28 17.28 4.77
C ASP A 345 9.12 17.25 6.05
N LEU A 346 10.45 17.43 5.97
CA LEU A 346 11.35 17.36 7.12
C LEU A 346 10.93 18.25 8.31
N PRO A 347 10.50 19.52 8.12
CA PRO A 347 10.07 20.37 9.23
C PRO A 347 8.83 19.84 9.97
N TYR A 348 8.10 18.89 9.38
CA TYR A 348 6.81 18.40 9.85
C TYR A 348 6.86 16.93 10.28
N CYS A 349 8.07 16.42 10.57
CA CYS A 349 8.32 15.02 10.91
C CYS A 349 8.34 14.72 12.43
N ALA A 350 8.14 15.72 13.29
CA ALA A 350 8.27 15.55 14.76
C ALA A 350 7.43 14.38 15.31
N TRP A 351 6.24 14.16 14.76
CA TRP A 351 5.35 13.06 15.13
C TRP A 351 5.95 11.67 14.92
N MET A 352 6.86 11.51 13.96
CA MET A 352 7.51 10.23 13.68
C MET A 352 8.34 9.74 14.87
N GLY A 353 8.90 10.65 15.68
CA GLY A 353 9.61 10.30 16.91
C GLY A 353 8.73 9.60 17.96
N THR A 354 7.40 9.73 17.86
CA THR A 354 6.44 9.12 18.79
C THR A 354 6.15 7.65 18.47
N LEU A 355 6.60 7.15 17.33
CA LEU A 355 6.32 5.78 16.90
C LEU A 355 7.08 4.73 17.73
N SER A 356 6.47 3.55 17.90
CA SER A 356 7.08 2.33 18.43
C SER A 356 7.93 1.65 17.37
N ILE A 357 8.79 0.69 17.76
CA ILE A 357 9.61 -0.04 16.79
C ILE A 357 8.77 -0.90 15.83
N SER A 358 7.65 -1.47 16.30
CA SER A 358 6.71 -2.23 15.46
C SER A 358 6.09 -1.34 14.38
N GLU A 359 5.71 -0.12 14.74
CA GLU A 359 5.16 0.87 13.81
C GLU A 359 6.20 1.27 12.76
N TRP A 360 7.46 1.51 13.17
CA TRP A 360 8.55 1.80 12.24
C TRP A 360 8.83 0.65 11.27
N ARG A 361 8.81 -0.59 11.73
CA ARG A 361 9.02 -1.79 10.89
C ARG A 361 7.91 -1.98 9.87
N ASN A 362 6.69 -1.58 10.22
CA ASN A 362 5.54 -1.66 9.34
C ASN A 362 5.30 -0.39 8.52
N TRP A 363 6.24 0.56 8.49
CA TRP A 363 6.08 1.86 7.82
C TRP A 363 5.54 1.74 6.39
N ASN A 364 6.04 0.79 5.58
CA ASN A 364 5.68 0.67 4.16
C ASN A 364 4.51 -0.30 3.88
N VAL A 365 3.89 -0.87 4.92
CA VAL A 365 2.82 -1.87 4.75
C VAL A 365 1.46 -1.23 4.40
N PRO A 366 0.94 -0.25 5.17
CA PRO A 366 -0.38 0.32 4.88
C PRO A 366 -0.35 1.19 3.63
N GLN A 367 -1.33 0.97 2.76
CA GLN A 367 -1.59 1.73 1.53
C GLN A 367 -2.87 2.54 1.70
N VAL A 368 -2.88 3.80 1.26
CA VAL A 368 -4.07 4.65 1.36
C VAL A 368 -4.45 5.12 -0.04
N ASP A 369 -5.66 4.78 -0.46
CA ASP A 369 -6.25 5.24 -1.72
C ASP A 369 -7.15 6.44 -1.44
N VAL A 370 -7.07 7.47 -2.27
CA VAL A 370 -7.91 8.66 -2.16
C VAL A 370 -9.09 8.52 -3.13
N SER A 371 -10.31 8.67 -2.62
CA SER A 371 -11.54 8.64 -3.41
C SER A 371 -12.30 9.95 -3.24
N ILE A 372 -12.39 10.73 -4.31
CA ILE A 372 -13.15 11.98 -4.37
C ILE A 372 -14.49 11.73 -5.05
N ILE A 373 -15.58 12.24 -4.47
CA ILE A 373 -16.93 12.18 -5.01
C ILE A 373 -17.38 13.60 -5.33
N THR A 374 -17.83 13.84 -6.56
CA THR A 374 -18.23 15.17 -7.02
C THR A 374 -19.30 15.12 -8.12
N LYS A 375 -20.00 16.24 -8.30
CA LYS A 375 -21.03 16.43 -9.32
C LYS A 375 -20.77 17.69 -10.14
N ASP A 376 -21.25 18.84 -9.71
CA ASP A 376 -21.37 20.07 -10.50
C ASP A 376 -20.93 21.32 -9.71
N ARG A 377 -19.86 21.18 -8.91
CA ARG A 377 -19.31 22.26 -8.07
C ARG A 377 -17.82 22.49 -8.35
N PRO A 378 -17.45 23.04 -9.52
CA PRO A 378 -16.05 23.14 -9.94
C PRO A 378 -15.18 23.96 -8.99
N GLN A 379 -15.70 25.04 -8.40
CA GLN A 379 -14.95 25.86 -7.43
C GLN A 379 -14.65 25.10 -6.13
N SER A 380 -15.63 24.33 -5.65
CA SER A 380 -15.50 23.52 -4.45
C SER A 380 -14.49 22.39 -4.68
N LEU A 381 -14.63 21.69 -5.81
CA LEU A 381 -13.70 20.65 -6.23
C LEU A 381 -12.28 21.19 -6.40
N ALA A 382 -12.11 22.37 -6.99
CA ALA A 382 -10.80 23.00 -7.14
C ALA A 382 -10.13 23.28 -5.79
N ARG A 383 -10.91 23.73 -4.79
CA ARG A 383 -10.43 23.93 -3.42
C ARG A 383 -9.98 22.61 -2.78
N LEU A 384 -10.78 21.55 -2.91
CA LEU A 384 -10.41 20.22 -2.42
C LEU A 384 -9.12 19.73 -3.08
N LEU A 385 -9.05 19.72 -4.41
CA LEU A 385 -7.88 19.26 -5.18
C LEU A 385 -6.61 20.06 -4.84
N SER A 386 -6.75 21.38 -4.65
CA SER A 386 -5.65 22.24 -4.20
C SER A 386 -5.18 21.86 -2.79
N SER A 387 -6.10 21.71 -1.84
CA SER A 387 -5.76 21.32 -0.46
C SER A 387 -5.11 19.93 -0.38
N LEU A 388 -5.59 18.97 -1.19
CA LEU A 388 -5.02 17.63 -1.31
C LEU A 388 -3.60 17.68 -1.87
N SER A 389 -3.36 18.48 -2.91
CA SER A 389 -2.03 18.65 -3.52
C SER A 389 -1.00 19.28 -2.57
N ASN A 390 -1.47 20.11 -1.63
CA ASN A 390 -0.66 20.73 -0.59
C ASN A 390 -0.39 19.80 0.61
N GLY A 391 -0.90 18.56 0.58
CA GLY A 391 -0.69 17.55 1.60
C GLY A 391 0.77 17.07 1.70
N ARG A 392 1.14 16.60 2.90
CA ARG A 392 2.45 16.01 3.20
C ARG A 392 2.33 14.51 3.34
N PHE A 393 3.01 13.76 2.48
CA PHE A 393 2.82 12.31 2.35
C PHE A 393 3.98 11.49 2.91
N TYR A 394 5.06 12.13 3.36
CA TYR A 394 6.17 11.45 4.04
C TYR A 394 6.76 10.29 3.23
N GLY A 395 6.79 10.49 1.90
CA GLY A 395 7.30 9.53 0.91
C GLY A 395 6.32 8.46 0.45
N ASP A 396 5.14 8.37 1.05
CA ASP A 396 4.11 7.45 0.58
C ASP A 396 3.50 7.91 -0.74
N ARG A 397 3.06 6.93 -1.52
CA ARG A 397 2.31 7.14 -2.76
C ARG A 397 0.84 6.82 -2.51
N LEU A 398 -0.04 7.71 -2.96
CA LEU A 398 -1.48 7.59 -2.78
C LEU A 398 -2.13 7.62 -4.16
N ASP A 399 -2.78 6.53 -4.56
CA ASP A 399 -3.55 6.50 -5.81
C ASP A 399 -4.84 7.30 -5.64
N LEU A 400 -5.17 8.12 -6.65
CA LEU A 400 -6.30 9.03 -6.61
C LEU A 400 -7.39 8.58 -7.58
N ARG A 401 -8.60 8.41 -7.05
CA ARG A 401 -9.82 8.17 -7.81
C ARG A 401 -10.75 9.37 -7.73
N ILE A 402 -11.20 9.87 -8.88
CA ILE A 402 -12.20 10.95 -8.96
C ILE A 402 -13.48 10.38 -9.57
N ASN A 403 -14.52 10.29 -8.76
CA ASN A 403 -15.84 9.78 -9.11
C ASN A 403 -16.78 10.94 -9.45
N LEU A 404 -17.06 11.09 -10.74
CA LEU A 404 -17.96 12.08 -11.34
C LEU A 404 -19.36 11.47 -11.52
N GLU A 405 -20.39 12.15 -11.04
CA GLU A 405 -21.78 11.82 -11.33
C GLU A 405 -22.09 12.01 -12.83
N GLN A 406 -23.09 11.29 -13.34
CA GLN A 406 -23.54 11.37 -14.73
C GLN A 406 -23.84 12.82 -15.15
N SER A 407 -24.43 13.59 -14.24
CA SER A 407 -24.83 14.98 -14.45
C SER A 407 -23.73 16.00 -14.13
N SER A 408 -22.45 15.62 -14.12
CA SER A 408 -21.35 16.57 -13.93
C SER A 408 -21.27 17.59 -15.06
N ASP A 409 -21.04 18.86 -14.72
CA ASP A 409 -20.95 19.95 -15.68
C ASP A 409 -19.59 19.97 -16.43
N GLU A 410 -19.52 20.70 -17.53
CA GLU A 410 -18.30 20.79 -18.35
C GLU A 410 -17.13 21.32 -17.54
N ALA A 411 -17.36 22.34 -16.70
CA ALA A 411 -16.31 22.95 -15.89
C ALA A 411 -15.68 21.95 -14.90
N THR A 412 -16.49 21.11 -14.24
CA THR A 412 -15.99 20.03 -13.36
C THR A 412 -15.23 18.97 -14.16
N MET A 413 -15.75 18.53 -15.31
CA MET A 413 -15.06 17.57 -16.18
C MET A 413 -13.73 18.12 -16.71
N HIS A 414 -13.69 19.40 -17.06
CA HIS A 414 -12.49 20.07 -17.54
C HIS A 414 -11.42 20.15 -16.45
N LEU A 415 -11.83 20.53 -15.24
CA LEU A 415 -10.95 20.60 -14.07
C LEU A 415 -10.33 19.24 -13.75
N THR A 416 -11.12 18.17 -13.76
CA THR A 416 -10.63 16.81 -13.46
C THR A 416 -9.67 16.28 -14.52
N ARG A 417 -9.94 16.50 -15.82
CA ARG A 417 -9.04 16.08 -16.91
C ARG A 417 -7.69 16.79 -16.90
N LYS A 418 -7.64 18.04 -16.42
CA LYS A 418 -6.41 18.83 -16.34
C LYS A 418 -5.65 18.68 -15.03
N PHE A 419 -6.24 18.03 -14.03
CA PHE A 419 -5.62 17.87 -12.73
C PHE A 419 -4.34 17.03 -12.82
N GLN A 420 -3.23 17.55 -12.29
CA GLN A 420 -1.95 16.84 -12.25
C GLN A 420 -1.69 16.34 -10.84
N TRP A 421 -1.59 15.03 -10.70
CA TRP A 421 -1.27 14.37 -9.43
C TRP A 421 0.15 13.82 -9.47
N THR A 422 0.98 14.26 -8.52
CA THR A 422 2.40 13.89 -8.45
C THR A 422 2.71 12.82 -7.39
N HIS A 423 1.69 12.38 -6.66
CA HIS A 423 1.85 11.49 -5.51
C HIS A 423 1.31 10.06 -5.75
N GLY A 424 0.86 9.74 -6.97
CA GLY A 424 0.32 8.42 -7.31
C GLY A 424 -0.28 8.39 -8.71
N SER A 425 -1.02 7.34 -9.03
CA SER A 425 -1.81 7.28 -10.26
C SER A 425 -3.14 8.03 -10.12
N VAL A 426 -3.77 8.39 -11.23
CA VAL A 426 -5.11 9.00 -11.26
C VAL A 426 -6.04 8.12 -12.06
N PHE A 427 -7.20 7.81 -11.50
CA PHE A 427 -8.31 7.13 -12.16
C PHE A 427 -9.55 8.02 -12.15
N ILE A 428 -10.04 8.39 -13.33
CA ILE A 428 -11.27 9.17 -13.47
C ILE A 428 -12.43 8.21 -13.80
N HIS A 429 -13.44 8.20 -12.94
CA HIS A 429 -14.65 7.41 -13.12
C HIS A 429 -15.84 8.34 -13.33
N HIS A 430 -16.40 8.35 -14.54
CA HIS A 430 -17.61 9.12 -14.86
C HIS A 430 -18.79 8.18 -15.06
N ARG A 431 -19.86 8.38 -14.28
CA ARG A 431 -21.06 7.54 -14.36
C ARG A 431 -21.79 7.76 -15.68
N VAL A 432 -22.26 6.67 -16.28
CA VAL A 432 -23.13 6.72 -17.46
C VAL A 432 -24.59 6.93 -17.07
N ILE A 433 -25.01 6.39 -15.91
CA ILE A 433 -26.36 6.49 -15.37
C ILE A 433 -26.31 7.22 -14.03
N HIS A 434 -27.29 8.10 -13.79
CA HIS A 434 -27.42 8.81 -12.53
C HIS A 434 -27.53 7.84 -11.34
N GLY A 435 -26.53 7.86 -10.46
CA GLY A 435 -26.46 6.94 -9.31
C GLY A 435 -27.12 7.50 -8.05
N GLY A 436 -27.03 8.82 -7.84
CA GLY A 436 -27.43 9.44 -6.58
C GLY A 436 -26.42 9.17 -5.46
N LEU A 437 -26.67 9.78 -4.28
CA LEU A 437 -25.65 9.88 -3.22
C LEU A 437 -25.21 8.53 -2.63
N LEU A 438 -26.12 7.57 -2.45
CA LEU A 438 -25.79 6.29 -1.84
C LEU A 438 -24.83 5.48 -2.72
N PRO A 439 -25.14 5.16 -4.00
CA PRO A 439 -24.18 4.50 -4.88
C PRO A 439 -22.91 5.34 -5.08
N ALA A 440 -23.04 6.66 -5.19
CA ALA A 440 -21.90 7.55 -5.38
C ALA A 440 -20.84 7.40 -4.29
N VAL A 441 -21.23 7.18 -3.03
CA VAL A 441 -20.30 6.97 -1.92
C VAL A 441 -19.86 5.52 -1.79
N VAL A 442 -20.81 4.58 -1.79
CA VAL A 442 -20.55 3.15 -1.55
C VAL A 442 -19.63 2.55 -2.61
N GLU A 443 -19.86 2.91 -3.88
CA GLU A 443 -19.09 2.41 -5.03
C GLU A 443 -17.89 3.31 -5.38
N SER A 444 -17.62 4.34 -4.58
CA SER A 444 -16.52 5.27 -4.85
C SER A 444 -15.15 4.61 -4.73
N TRP A 445 -15.05 3.57 -3.88
CA TRP A 445 -13.84 2.83 -3.58
C TRP A 445 -14.19 1.44 -3.04
N TYR A 446 -13.35 0.46 -3.35
CA TYR A 446 -13.41 -0.89 -2.79
C TYR A 446 -11.98 -1.38 -2.54
N PRO A 447 -11.68 -1.97 -1.36
CA PRO A 447 -10.33 -2.36 -1.00
C PRO A 447 -9.81 -3.56 -1.79
N ASN A 448 -8.52 -3.51 -2.18
CA ASN A 448 -7.82 -4.61 -2.86
C ASN A 448 -7.28 -5.67 -1.88
N SER A 449 -7.09 -5.31 -0.62
CA SER A 449 -6.49 -6.15 0.42
C SER A 449 -6.86 -5.64 1.82
N ASN A 450 -6.35 -6.28 2.87
CA ASN A 450 -6.48 -5.78 4.25
C ASN A 450 -5.50 -4.64 4.58
N HIS A 451 -4.63 -4.28 3.62
CA HIS A 451 -3.67 -3.21 3.77
C HIS A 451 -4.04 -1.97 2.94
N SER A 452 -5.11 -2.01 2.13
CA SER A 452 -5.62 -0.86 1.38
C SER A 452 -6.73 -0.15 2.15
N TYR A 453 -6.47 1.08 2.59
CA TYR A 453 -7.40 1.93 3.32
C TYR A 453 -7.98 3.01 2.39
N GLY A 454 -9.27 3.30 2.51
CA GLY A 454 -9.94 4.27 1.63
C GLY A 454 -10.10 5.62 2.33
N LEU A 455 -9.42 6.66 1.85
CA LEU A 455 -9.70 8.06 2.21
C LEU A 455 -10.84 8.59 1.35
N LEU A 456 -12.03 8.70 1.92
CA LEU A 456 -13.24 9.14 1.23
C LEU A 456 -13.48 10.64 1.46
N LEU A 457 -13.63 11.38 0.35
CA LEU A 457 -13.76 12.83 0.31
C LEU A 457 -14.90 13.25 -0.62
N GLU A 458 -15.69 14.24 -0.19
CA GLU A 458 -16.67 14.93 -1.04
C GLU A 458 -16.12 16.30 -1.44
N ASP A 459 -16.60 16.85 -2.57
CA ASP A 459 -16.09 18.11 -3.13
C ASP A 459 -16.20 19.34 -2.22
N ASP A 460 -17.00 19.28 -1.15
CA ASP A 460 -17.19 20.36 -0.18
C ASP A 460 -16.23 20.29 1.03
N VAL A 461 -15.31 19.32 1.03
CA VAL A 461 -14.25 19.16 2.03
C VAL A 461 -13.01 19.97 1.63
N GLU A 462 -12.29 20.48 2.63
CA GLU A 462 -10.94 21.01 2.48
C GLU A 462 -10.03 20.37 3.54
N LEU A 463 -8.80 20.02 3.14
CA LEU A 463 -7.85 19.28 3.97
C LEU A 463 -6.76 20.16 4.55
N SER A 464 -6.36 19.86 5.78
CA SER A 464 -5.11 20.36 6.38
C SER A 464 -3.90 19.78 5.63
N PRO A 465 -2.80 20.53 5.42
CA PRO A 465 -1.55 19.94 4.89
C PRO A 465 -1.02 18.74 5.70
N LEU A 466 -1.44 18.58 6.96
CA LEU A 466 -1.02 17.53 7.89
C LEU A 466 -2.04 16.39 8.03
N PHE A 467 -3.09 16.36 7.21
CA PHE A 467 -4.12 15.33 7.28
C PHE A 467 -3.54 13.91 7.22
N TYR A 468 -2.53 13.71 6.36
CA TYR A 468 -1.95 12.38 6.16
C TYR A 468 -1.02 11.96 7.31
N ALA A 469 -0.39 12.91 8.01
CA ALA A 469 0.38 12.60 9.22
C ALA A 469 -0.52 11.93 10.26
N TRP A 470 -1.71 12.49 10.48
CA TRP A 470 -2.73 11.92 11.37
C TRP A 470 -3.19 10.54 10.91
N ILE A 471 -3.49 10.37 9.62
CA ILE A 471 -3.87 9.06 9.04
C ILE A 471 -2.77 8.03 9.28
N LYS A 472 -1.53 8.34 8.89
CA LYS A 472 -0.41 7.41 8.97
C LYS A 472 -0.12 7.03 10.43
N MET A 473 -0.04 8.03 11.31
CA MET A 473 0.24 7.83 12.73
C MET A 473 -0.82 6.93 13.39
N THR A 474 -2.11 7.17 13.12
CA THR A 474 -3.21 6.40 13.72
C THR A 474 -3.34 4.99 13.15
N ILE A 475 -3.18 4.81 11.83
CA ILE A 475 -3.18 3.48 11.21
C ILE A 475 -1.99 2.66 11.73
N LEU A 476 -0.78 3.23 11.75
CA LEU A 476 0.38 2.51 12.28
C LEU A 476 0.13 2.07 13.73
N ARG A 477 -0.32 2.97 14.61
CA ARG A 477 -0.58 2.66 16.02
C ARG A 477 -1.61 1.55 16.22
N TYR A 478 -2.79 1.70 15.63
CA TYR A 478 -3.95 0.85 15.95
C TYR A 478 -4.11 -0.36 15.02
N ARG A 479 -3.24 -0.53 14.01
CA ARG A 479 -3.29 -1.67 13.06
C ARG A 479 -1.96 -2.38 12.84
N TYR A 480 -0.84 -1.73 13.09
CA TYR A 480 0.50 -2.27 12.82
C TYR A 480 1.49 -2.05 13.98
N GLY A 481 0.99 -1.62 15.13
CA GLY A 481 1.77 -1.36 16.32
C GLY A 481 1.81 -2.56 17.24
N GLU A 482 1.80 -2.28 18.54
CA GLU A 482 1.72 -3.32 19.56
C GLU A 482 0.33 -3.95 19.59
N GLU A 483 0.26 -5.26 19.87
CA GLU A 483 -0.98 -6.02 19.84
C GLU A 483 -2.05 -5.46 20.79
N CYS A 484 -1.65 -4.91 21.95
CA CYS A 484 -2.54 -4.26 22.90
C CYS A 484 -3.28 -3.03 22.33
N ASN A 485 -2.75 -2.43 21.26
CA ASN A 485 -3.34 -1.29 20.57
C ASN A 485 -4.21 -1.69 19.39
N MET A 486 -4.15 -2.94 18.94
CA MET A 486 -4.87 -3.41 17.77
C MET A 486 -6.28 -3.83 18.13
N SER A 487 -7.27 -3.33 17.37
CA SER A 487 -8.67 -3.70 17.59
C SER A 487 -9.41 -3.91 16.27
N SER A 488 -10.25 -4.97 16.25
CA SER A 488 -11.18 -5.24 15.16
C SER A 488 -12.42 -4.35 15.21
N GLN A 489 -12.66 -3.64 16.32
CA GLN A 489 -13.79 -2.72 16.49
C GLN A 489 -13.56 -1.38 15.80
N LEU A 490 -12.31 -1.02 15.50
CA LEU A 490 -11.97 0.23 14.82
C LEU A 490 -12.30 0.15 13.33
N PHE A 491 -13.36 0.85 12.88
CA PHE A 491 -13.80 0.83 11.47
C PHE A 491 -13.22 1.97 10.61
N GLY A 492 -12.57 2.94 11.23
CA GLY A 492 -12.03 4.09 10.51
C GLY A 492 -11.48 5.19 11.40
N VAL A 493 -10.94 6.21 10.73
CA VAL A 493 -10.34 7.39 11.35
C VAL A 493 -10.96 8.64 10.72
N SER A 494 -11.53 9.51 11.55
CA SER A 494 -12.04 10.80 11.12
C SER A 494 -10.90 11.81 10.94
N LEU A 495 -11.01 12.68 9.93
CA LEU A 495 -10.20 13.90 9.81
C LEU A 495 -10.90 15.11 10.42
N TYR A 496 -12.22 15.03 10.57
CA TYR A 496 -13.06 16.08 11.12
C TYR A 496 -13.25 15.93 12.63
N GLN A 497 -13.24 17.03 13.39
CA GLN A 497 -13.65 17.04 14.80
C GLN A 497 -15.15 17.29 14.96
N GLN A 498 -15.89 16.39 15.62
CA GLN A 498 -17.33 16.59 15.80
C GLN A 498 -17.65 17.85 16.61
N LYS A 499 -18.35 18.81 16.00
CA LYS A 499 -19.00 19.95 16.67
C LYS A 499 -20.44 19.69 17.11
N HIS A 500 -21.04 18.61 16.60
CA HIS A 500 -22.44 18.29 16.84
C HIS A 500 -22.65 16.79 16.90
N ILE A 501 -23.53 16.33 17.80
CA ILE A 501 -24.13 15.00 17.73
C ILE A 501 -25.34 15.08 16.81
N GLU A 502 -25.26 14.41 15.66
CA GLU A 502 -26.27 14.54 14.62
C GLU A 502 -27.44 13.53 14.70
N LEU A 503 -27.30 12.50 15.53
CA LEU A 503 -28.22 11.36 15.60
C LEU A 503 -29.37 11.54 16.60
N HIS A 504 -29.35 12.59 17.42
CA HIS A 504 -30.39 12.81 18.41
C HIS A 504 -31.76 13.04 17.73
N PRO A 505 -32.87 12.42 18.20
CA PRO A 505 -34.21 12.54 17.59
C PRO A 505 -34.68 13.97 17.40
N ASN A 506 -34.39 14.83 18.39
CA ASN A 506 -34.79 16.24 18.41
C ASN A 506 -33.93 17.15 17.50
N GLY A 507 -33.08 16.57 16.66
CA GLY A 507 -32.17 17.31 15.79
C GLY A 507 -30.75 17.41 16.34
N ARG A 508 -29.87 18.07 15.57
CA ARG A 508 -28.44 18.16 15.90
C ARG A 508 -28.24 18.89 17.23
N GLN A 509 -27.49 18.29 18.14
CA GLN A 509 -27.11 18.89 19.42
C GLN A 509 -25.67 19.38 19.34
N GLN A 510 -25.38 20.55 19.92
CA GLN A 510 -23.99 21.01 20.04
C GLN A 510 -23.18 20.03 20.86
N PHE A 511 -21.93 19.83 20.48
CA PHE A 511 -21.05 18.86 21.10
C PHE A 511 -19.62 19.38 21.18
N ASN A 512 -18.99 19.17 22.33
CA ASN A 512 -17.59 19.48 22.56
C ASN A 512 -16.98 18.38 23.44
N ALA A 513 -16.21 17.49 22.81
CA ALA A 513 -15.56 16.39 23.51
C ALA A 513 -14.60 16.87 24.60
N ARG A 514 -13.85 17.96 24.37
CA ARG A 514 -12.94 18.55 25.38
C ARG A 514 -13.70 18.99 26.63
N ALA A 515 -14.84 19.68 26.45
CA ALA A 515 -15.66 20.12 27.58
C ALA A 515 -16.26 18.93 28.36
N LEU A 516 -16.71 17.90 27.63
CA LEU A 516 -17.18 16.65 28.22
C LEU A 516 -16.07 15.93 29.00
N PHE A 517 -14.87 15.83 28.43
CA PHE A 517 -13.75 15.14 29.08
C PHE A 517 -13.25 15.91 30.30
N GLN A 518 -13.26 17.24 30.24
CA GLN A 518 -12.96 18.09 31.38
C GLN A 518 -13.95 17.87 32.54
N SER A 519 -15.26 17.82 32.25
CA SER A 519 -16.27 17.61 33.30
C SER A 519 -16.19 16.22 33.93
N LEU A 520 -15.71 15.23 33.18
CA LEU A 520 -15.52 13.85 33.61
C LEU A 520 -14.10 13.54 34.10
N LYS A 521 -13.22 14.54 34.18
CA LYS A 521 -11.81 14.39 34.60
C LYS A 521 -11.01 13.40 33.76
N LEU A 522 -11.34 13.28 32.47
CA LEU A 522 -10.58 12.53 31.47
C LEU A 522 -9.53 13.45 30.82
N PRO A 523 -8.48 12.90 30.17
CA PRO A 523 -7.49 13.72 29.47
C PRO A 523 -8.16 14.55 28.36
N VAL A 524 -8.16 15.87 28.51
CA VAL A 524 -8.97 16.80 27.71
C VAL A 524 -8.63 16.78 26.23
N SER A 525 -7.36 16.55 25.88
CA SER A 525 -6.89 16.44 24.50
C SER A 525 -6.85 15.02 23.96
N SER A 526 -7.36 14.04 24.71
CA SER A 526 -7.38 12.66 24.23
C SER A 526 -8.24 12.56 22.97
N PRO A 527 -7.74 11.96 21.87
CA PRO A 527 -8.63 11.47 20.82
C PRO A 527 -9.59 10.43 21.42
N TYR A 528 -10.70 10.20 20.74
CA TYR A 528 -11.77 9.36 21.27
C TYR A 528 -12.39 8.48 20.21
N LEU A 529 -13.08 7.44 20.66
CA LEU A 529 -13.79 6.49 19.84
C LEU A 529 -15.27 6.86 19.82
N SER A 530 -15.92 6.83 18.66
CA SER A 530 -17.35 7.10 18.53
C SER A 530 -17.99 6.13 17.54
N GLN A 531 -19.20 5.67 17.84
CA GLN A 531 -20.00 4.89 16.89
C GLN A 531 -20.53 5.72 15.71
N ILE A 532 -20.44 7.06 15.74
CA ILE A 532 -20.96 7.91 14.67
C ILE A 532 -19.92 7.95 13.54
N PRO A 533 -20.25 7.52 12.30
CA PRO A 533 -19.31 7.62 11.18
C PRO A 533 -19.10 9.08 10.75
N CYS A 534 -17.89 9.44 10.31
CA CYS A 534 -17.62 10.76 9.77
C CYS A 534 -17.87 10.82 8.25
N SER A 535 -18.61 11.82 7.77
CA SER A 535 -18.86 12.04 6.34
C SER A 535 -18.19 13.31 5.79
N TRP A 536 -17.23 13.90 6.51
CA TRP A 536 -16.56 15.15 6.15
C TRP A 536 -15.04 14.98 6.03
N GLY A 537 -14.65 13.88 5.40
CA GLY A 537 -13.27 13.42 5.32
C GLY A 537 -12.94 12.39 6.38
N ALA A 538 -12.81 11.14 5.96
CA ALA A 538 -12.48 10.03 6.83
C ALA A 538 -11.80 8.91 6.05
N VAL A 539 -11.00 8.13 6.77
CA VAL A 539 -10.44 6.87 6.28
C VAL A 539 -11.31 5.72 6.77
N TYR A 540 -11.73 4.86 5.84
CA TYR A 540 -12.48 3.64 6.12
C TYR A 540 -11.60 2.41 5.98
N PHE A 541 -11.77 1.47 6.91
CA PHE A 541 -10.94 0.27 6.98
C PHE A 541 -11.46 -0.82 6.04
N PRO A 542 -10.54 -1.58 5.41
CA PRO A 542 -10.89 -2.47 4.31
C PRO A 542 -11.92 -3.54 4.69
N GLU A 543 -11.73 -4.20 5.83
CA GLU A 543 -12.60 -5.29 6.27
C GLU A 543 -14.03 -4.79 6.54
N HIS A 544 -14.15 -3.66 7.25
CA HIS A 544 -15.44 -3.04 7.58
C HIS A 544 -16.16 -2.51 6.35
N TRP A 545 -15.42 -1.96 5.38
CA TRP A 545 -16.03 -1.47 4.15
C TRP A 545 -16.55 -2.63 3.27
N ARG A 546 -15.84 -3.77 3.21
CA ARG A 546 -16.36 -4.97 2.54
C ARG A 546 -17.58 -5.53 3.23
N GLU A 547 -17.54 -5.66 4.56
CA GLU A 547 -18.72 -6.10 5.32
C GLU A 547 -19.90 -5.16 5.10
N PHE A 548 -19.67 -3.85 4.95
CA PHE A 548 -20.75 -2.92 4.64
C PHE A 548 -21.37 -3.15 3.26
N HIS A 549 -20.58 -3.49 2.24
CA HIS A 549 -21.11 -3.88 0.92
C HIS A 549 -21.99 -5.13 1.01
N ASP A 550 -21.55 -6.14 1.77
CA ASP A 550 -22.33 -7.35 2.01
C ASP A 550 -23.61 -7.06 2.81
N TYR A 551 -23.50 -6.20 3.83
CA TYR A 551 -24.64 -5.75 4.63
C TYR A 551 -25.68 -5.06 3.77
N LEU A 552 -25.29 -4.14 2.89
CA LEU A 552 -26.21 -3.46 1.98
C LEU A 552 -26.91 -4.44 1.04
N SER A 553 -26.16 -5.42 0.50
CA SER A 553 -26.71 -6.44 -0.39
C SER A 553 -27.82 -7.25 0.30
N VAL A 554 -27.58 -7.70 1.53
CA VAL A 554 -28.59 -8.40 2.34
C VAL A 554 -29.73 -7.46 2.73
N ARG A 555 -29.42 -6.26 3.22
CA ARG A 555 -30.40 -5.29 3.72
C ARG A 555 -31.39 -4.84 2.64
N PHE A 556 -30.94 -4.65 1.40
CA PHE A 556 -31.77 -4.26 0.26
C PHE A 556 -32.52 -5.43 -0.38
N SER A 557 -32.07 -6.68 -0.21
CA SER A 557 -32.83 -7.85 -0.63
C SER A 557 -34.14 -8.03 0.16
N GLU A 558 -34.23 -7.38 1.33
CA GLU A 558 -35.30 -7.57 2.32
C GLU A 558 -35.48 -9.02 2.80
N THR A 559 -34.50 -9.89 2.57
CA THR A 559 -34.56 -11.31 2.94
C THR A 559 -34.68 -11.49 4.46
N SER A 560 -33.84 -10.78 5.22
CA SER A 560 -33.84 -10.85 6.69
C SER A 560 -34.75 -9.81 7.34
N LEU A 561 -34.77 -8.58 6.82
CA LEU A 561 -35.49 -7.44 7.40
C LEU A 561 -36.06 -6.53 6.31
N LYS A 562 -37.31 -6.07 6.52
CA LYS A 562 -37.94 -5.06 5.66
C LYS A 562 -37.18 -3.74 5.65
N ILE A 563 -37.13 -3.04 4.52
CA ILE A 563 -36.28 -1.84 4.37
C ILE A 563 -36.67 -0.68 5.29
N ASP A 564 -37.92 -0.67 5.74
CA ASP A 564 -38.49 0.29 6.70
C ASP A 564 -38.39 -0.16 8.16
N ALA A 565 -37.98 -1.41 8.43
CA ALA A 565 -37.73 -1.89 9.77
C ALA A 565 -36.63 -1.06 10.47
N THR A 566 -36.89 -0.68 11.71
CA THR A 566 -35.95 0.07 12.55
C THR A 566 -34.91 -0.88 13.13
N VAL A 567 -33.64 -0.68 12.77
CA VAL A 567 -32.52 -1.45 13.34
C VAL A 567 -31.92 -0.76 14.57
N VAL A 568 -31.82 0.58 14.52
CA VAL A 568 -31.29 1.37 15.63
C VAL A 568 -32.45 2.13 16.27
N PRO A 569 -32.80 1.88 17.54
CA PRO A 569 -33.90 2.58 18.20
C PRO A 569 -33.55 4.05 18.40
N GLU A 570 -34.59 4.91 18.33
CA GLU A 570 -34.52 6.31 18.78
C GLU A 570 -33.36 7.15 18.21
N VAL A 571 -33.01 6.94 16.94
CA VAL A 571 -32.04 7.78 16.23
C VAL A 571 -32.65 8.46 15.01
N ARG A 572 -32.20 9.68 14.76
CA ARG A 572 -32.64 10.50 13.62
C ARG A 572 -32.29 9.91 12.27
N SER A 573 -31.22 9.10 12.19
CA SER A 573 -30.77 8.47 10.93
C SER A 573 -31.81 7.54 10.31
N ASN A 574 -32.78 7.05 11.08
CA ASN A 574 -33.90 6.24 10.57
C ASN A 574 -34.70 6.96 9.46
N GLN A 575 -34.70 8.30 9.47
CA GLN A 575 -35.36 9.13 8.46
C GLN A 575 -34.51 9.38 7.20
N TRP A 576 -33.24 8.98 7.18
CA TRP A 576 -32.31 9.25 6.08
C TRP A 576 -32.34 8.16 5.00
N ARG A 577 -33.52 7.86 4.46
CA ARG A 577 -33.77 6.72 3.55
C ARG A 577 -32.87 6.66 2.30
N LYS A 578 -32.30 7.79 1.87
CA LYS A 578 -31.41 7.88 0.69
C LYS A 578 -29.92 8.00 1.05
N SER A 579 -29.58 7.97 2.34
CA SER A 579 -28.21 8.14 2.80
C SER A 579 -27.57 6.78 3.06
N TRP A 580 -26.40 6.54 2.46
CA TRP A 580 -25.56 5.39 2.79
C TRP A 580 -25.25 5.32 4.29
N LYS A 581 -25.12 6.50 4.93
CA LYS A 581 -24.74 6.65 6.33
C LYS A 581 -25.78 6.04 7.27
N LYS A 582 -27.08 6.05 6.91
CA LYS A 582 -28.13 5.35 7.67
C LYS A 582 -27.73 3.88 7.84
N TYR A 583 -27.53 3.19 6.73
CA TYR A 583 -27.25 1.75 6.72
C TYR A 583 -25.90 1.42 7.35
N PHE A 584 -24.91 2.29 7.19
CA PHE A 584 -23.64 2.09 7.86
C PHE A 584 -23.75 2.27 9.38
N ILE A 585 -24.58 3.20 9.87
CA ILE A 585 -24.90 3.32 11.31
C ILE A 585 -25.59 2.05 11.83
N GLU A 586 -26.47 1.43 11.04
CA GLU A 586 -27.10 0.15 11.43
C GLU A 586 -26.03 -0.95 11.63
N LEU A 587 -25.13 -1.14 10.68
CA LEU A 587 -24.02 -2.10 10.79
C LEU A 587 -23.13 -1.79 12.01
N VAL A 588 -22.73 -0.53 12.17
CA VAL A 588 -21.88 -0.07 13.28
C VAL A 588 -22.55 -0.29 14.63
N TYR A 589 -23.87 -0.08 14.71
CA TYR A 589 -24.65 -0.35 15.91
C TYR A 589 -24.67 -1.84 16.26
N LEU A 590 -25.03 -2.70 15.30
CA LEU A 590 -25.14 -4.14 15.51
C LEU A 590 -23.79 -4.78 15.90
N ARG A 591 -22.69 -4.28 15.35
CA ARG A 591 -21.33 -4.77 15.64
C ARG A 591 -20.67 -4.12 16.84
N GLY A 592 -21.18 -2.98 17.31
CA GLY A 592 -20.49 -2.14 18.29
C GLY A 592 -19.17 -1.57 17.76
N TYR A 593 -19.09 -1.30 16.46
CA TYR A 593 -17.91 -0.70 15.85
C TYR A 593 -17.75 0.77 16.25
N VAL A 594 -16.51 1.25 16.25
CA VAL A 594 -16.16 2.63 16.60
C VAL A 594 -15.15 3.23 15.62
N MET A 595 -15.22 4.54 15.41
CA MET A 595 -14.27 5.34 14.62
C MET A 595 -13.48 6.23 15.55
N LEU A 596 -12.19 6.40 15.25
CA LEU A 596 -11.32 7.32 15.96
C LEU A 596 -11.55 8.76 15.51
N TYR A 597 -11.67 9.67 16.47
CA TYR A 597 -11.85 11.10 16.24
C TYR A 597 -10.71 11.92 16.87
N PRO A 598 -10.19 12.93 16.15
CA PRO A 598 -9.28 13.91 16.73
C PRO A 598 -9.99 14.80 17.76
N ASN A 599 -9.24 15.39 18.69
CA ASN A 599 -9.78 16.21 19.79
C ASN A 599 -8.87 17.40 20.18
N PHE A 600 -8.37 18.12 19.19
CA PHE A 600 -7.47 19.26 19.39
C PHE A 600 -8.22 20.51 19.90
N ALA A 601 -7.49 21.42 20.55
CA ALA A 601 -8.03 22.68 21.06
C ALA A 601 -8.72 23.49 19.95
N ASP A 602 -9.73 24.28 20.34
CA ASP A 602 -10.47 25.20 19.46
C ASP A 602 -11.06 24.54 18.20
N PHE A 603 -11.32 23.23 18.26
CA PHE A 603 -11.77 22.41 17.14
C PHE A 603 -10.81 22.41 15.93
N VAL A 604 -9.52 22.67 16.12
CA VAL A 604 -8.51 22.58 15.04
C VAL A 604 -8.48 21.18 14.43
N SER A 605 -8.77 21.06 13.15
CA SER A 605 -9.13 19.79 12.52
C SER A 605 -8.24 19.45 11.33
N LEU A 606 -8.27 18.20 10.87
CA LEU A 606 -7.51 17.74 9.71
C LEU A 606 -8.32 17.86 8.42
N SER A 607 -9.63 18.03 8.54
CA SER A 607 -10.54 18.46 7.48
C SER A 607 -11.56 19.46 7.99
N THR A 608 -12.13 20.23 7.07
CA THR A 608 -13.26 21.14 7.30
C THR A 608 -14.29 20.97 6.19
N ASN A 609 -15.56 21.26 6.48
CA ASN A 609 -16.65 21.19 5.51
C ASN A 609 -17.23 22.60 5.28
N HIS A 610 -17.35 22.97 4.00
CA HIS A 610 -17.82 24.30 3.58
C HIS A 610 -19.34 24.42 3.45
N LEU A 611 -20.07 23.34 3.71
CA LEU A 611 -21.53 23.26 3.66
C LEU A 611 -22.11 23.80 2.34
N GLU A 612 -21.57 23.31 1.23
CA GLU A 612 -21.96 23.76 -0.11
C GLU A 612 -23.39 23.33 -0.45
N VAL A 613 -24.09 24.14 -1.26
CA VAL A 613 -25.50 23.89 -1.63
C VAL A 613 -25.62 22.60 -2.44
N GLY A 614 -26.47 21.67 -2.01
CA GLY A 614 -26.72 20.39 -2.68
C GLY A 614 -27.80 19.56 -1.99
N SER A 615 -27.71 18.23 -2.05
CA SER A 615 -28.75 17.30 -1.59
C SER A 615 -29.20 17.52 -0.15
N HIS A 616 -28.28 17.92 0.74
CA HIS A 616 -28.56 18.11 2.17
C HIS A 616 -28.72 19.58 2.58
N VAL A 617 -28.29 20.53 1.75
CA VAL A 617 -28.23 21.96 2.07
C VAL A 617 -28.87 22.75 0.93
N LYS A 618 -30.07 23.29 1.15
CA LYS A 618 -30.81 24.05 0.13
C LYS A 618 -30.50 25.55 0.12
N VAL A 619 -30.06 26.09 1.25
CA VAL A 619 -29.74 27.51 1.43
C VAL A 619 -28.50 27.65 2.30
N ARG A 620 -27.51 28.38 1.79
CA ARG A 620 -26.25 28.69 2.47
C ARG A 620 -26.41 30.01 3.23
N SER A 621 -26.22 29.98 4.55
CA SER A 621 -26.11 31.18 5.39
C SER A 621 -24.78 31.14 6.15
N LYS A 622 -24.31 32.27 6.66
CA LYS A 622 -23.05 32.30 7.41
C LYS A 622 -23.17 31.52 8.72
N GLU A 623 -24.29 31.69 9.42
CA GLU A 623 -24.59 31.00 10.67
C GLU A 623 -24.58 29.49 10.48
N LYS A 624 -25.15 28.99 9.37
CA LYS A 624 -25.12 27.56 9.06
C LYS A 624 -23.72 27.06 8.74
N GLN A 625 -22.92 27.82 7.99
CA GLN A 625 -21.54 27.44 7.69
C GLN A 625 -20.69 27.34 8.96
N ASP A 626 -20.84 28.29 9.89
CA ASP A 626 -20.07 28.34 11.13
C ASP A 626 -20.30 27.08 12.03
N LEU A 627 -21.42 26.37 11.83
CA LEU A 627 -21.71 25.09 12.50
C LEU A 627 -20.83 23.93 12.00
N PHE A 628 -20.31 23.99 10.78
CA PHE A 628 -19.52 22.91 10.16
C PHE A 628 -18.08 23.31 9.93
N PHE A 629 -17.81 24.61 9.72
CA PHE A 629 -16.48 25.12 9.49
C PHE A 629 -15.59 24.94 10.72
N LEU A 630 -14.44 24.31 10.52
CA LEU A 630 -13.38 24.12 11.50
C LEU A 630 -12.08 24.78 11.02
N PRO A 631 -11.29 25.37 11.94
CA PRO A 631 -9.94 25.79 11.60
C PRO A 631 -9.10 24.56 11.23
N LEU A 632 -8.30 24.66 10.16
CA LEU A 632 -7.44 23.57 9.71
C LEU A 632 -6.09 23.59 10.43
N MET A 633 -5.61 22.41 10.82
CA MET A 633 -4.29 22.19 11.39
C MET A 633 -3.20 22.66 10.41
N ARG A 634 -2.22 23.41 10.90
CA ARG A 634 -1.06 23.88 10.09
C ARG A 634 0.29 23.61 10.74
N ASP A 635 0.29 23.49 12.07
CA ASP A 635 1.50 23.24 12.85
C ASP A 635 1.64 21.75 13.16
N SER A 636 2.80 21.18 12.85
CA SER A 636 3.09 19.77 13.16
C SER A 636 3.31 19.51 14.64
N LEU A 637 3.75 20.51 15.41
CA LEU A 637 3.91 20.36 16.86
C LEU A 637 2.54 20.23 17.54
N ALA A 638 1.54 20.95 17.04
CA ALA A 638 0.16 20.83 17.52
C ALA A 638 -0.47 19.45 17.23
N LEU A 639 0.05 18.68 16.26
CA LEU A 639 -0.36 17.28 16.06
C LEU A 639 -0.02 16.40 17.27
N LEU A 640 0.99 16.82 18.07
CA LEU A 640 1.42 16.17 19.30
C LEU A 640 0.83 16.80 20.57
N ASP A 641 -0.18 17.67 20.45
CA ASP A 641 -1.00 18.13 21.57
C ASP A 641 -1.96 17.02 22.06
N LEU A 642 -1.40 15.84 22.27
CA LEU A 642 -2.04 14.61 22.73
C LEU A 642 -1.58 14.33 24.17
N PRO A 643 -2.31 13.50 24.94
CA PRO A 643 -1.80 12.99 26.21
C PRO A 643 -0.40 12.39 26.03
N GLU A 644 0.53 12.74 26.92
CA GLU A 644 1.92 12.26 26.88
C GLU A 644 2.68 12.57 25.57
N LYS A 645 2.15 13.48 24.74
CA LYS A 645 2.69 13.83 23.41
C LYS A 645 2.81 12.64 22.45
N THR A 646 1.96 11.63 22.62
CA THR A 646 1.87 10.46 21.74
C THR A 646 0.39 10.10 21.54
N LEU A 647 0.08 9.28 20.54
CA LEU A 647 -1.22 8.61 20.52
C LEU A 647 -1.39 7.80 21.82
N PRO A 648 -2.57 7.84 22.46
CA PRO A 648 -2.85 7.01 23.62
C PRO A 648 -2.96 5.53 23.26
N GLU A 649 -2.77 4.66 24.25
CA GLU A 649 -3.06 3.24 24.10
C GLU A 649 -4.55 2.99 23.86
N TRP A 650 -4.90 1.91 23.15
CA TRP A 650 -6.29 1.61 22.78
C TRP A 650 -7.25 1.62 23.98
N CYS A 651 -6.89 0.94 25.07
CA CYS A 651 -7.73 0.83 26.28
C CYS A 651 -7.89 2.17 27.04
N SER A 652 -7.08 3.18 26.73
CA SER A 652 -7.15 4.51 27.35
C SER A 652 -8.03 5.51 26.60
N LEU A 653 -8.47 5.16 25.38
CA LEU A 653 -9.32 6.02 24.56
C LEU A 653 -10.74 6.08 25.13
N PRO A 654 -11.29 7.28 25.42
CA PRO A 654 -12.70 7.42 25.77
C PRO A 654 -13.60 6.93 24.64
N VAL A 655 -14.69 6.24 24.97
CA VAL A 655 -15.67 5.72 24.00
C VAL A 655 -17.00 6.46 24.14
N LEU A 656 -17.55 6.89 23.01
CA LEU A 656 -18.86 7.52 22.90
C LEU A 656 -19.81 6.63 22.11
N ASN A 657 -21.02 6.44 22.64
CA ASN A 657 -22.10 5.77 21.94
C ASN A 657 -22.72 6.68 20.84
N LEU A 658 -23.74 6.19 20.14
CA LEU A 658 -24.45 6.93 19.09
C LEU A 658 -25.13 8.24 19.55
N THR A 659 -25.38 8.41 20.86
CA THR A 659 -25.96 9.65 21.42
C THR A 659 -24.89 10.63 21.90
N GLY A 660 -23.61 10.30 21.75
CA GLY A 660 -22.48 11.13 22.20
C GLY A 660 -22.23 11.07 23.71
N SER A 661 -22.79 10.06 24.40
CA SER A 661 -22.59 9.81 25.82
C SER A 661 -21.41 8.85 26.04
N ILE A 662 -20.67 9.03 27.14
CA ILE A 662 -19.58 8.12 27.51
C ILE A 662 -20.11 6.72 27.77
N ALA A 663 -19.42 5.73 27.24
CA ALA A 663 -19.71 4.32 27.40
C ALA A 663 -18.42 3.51 27.55
N LEU A 664 -18.56 2.24 27.94
CA LEU A 664 -17.50 1.24 27.80
C LEU A 664 -17.62 0.59 26.43
N LEU A 665 -16.50 0.17 25.83
CA LEU A 665 -16.50 -0.48 24.52
C LEU A 665 -17.29 -1.80 24.57
N GLU A 666 -17.10 -2.58 25.64
CA GLU A 666 -17.80 -3.84 25.88
C GLU A 666 -19.31 -3.63 25.96
N SER A 667 -19.76 -2.54 26.60
CA SER A 667 -21.18 -2.19 26.67
C SER A 667 -21.74 -1.84 25.30
N VAL A 668 -20.97 -1.11 24.46
CA VAL A 668 -21.38 -0.79 23.09
C VAL A 668 -21.55 -2.05 22.24
N VAL A 669 -20.62 -3.01 22.35
CA VAL A 669 -20.71 -4.31 21.67
C VAL A 669 -21.87 -5.15 22.20
N ALA A 670 -22.08 -5.18 23.52
CA ALA A 670 -23.17 -5.93 24.14
C ALA A 670 -24.55 -5.39 23.70
N VAL A 671 -24.72 -4.07 23.65
CA VAL A 671 -25.97 -3.44 23.16
C VAL A 671 -26.26 -3.86 21.72
N GLY A 672 -25.27 -3.85 20.83
CA GLY A 672 -25.44 -4.29 19.44
C GLY A 672 -25.84 -5.76 19.33
N ARG A 673 -25.22 -6.63 20.13
CA ARG A 673 -25.53 -8.07 20.18
C ARG A 673 -26.94 -8.35 20.69
N THR A 674 -27.37 -7.65 21.74
CA THR A 674 -28.74 -7.75 22.26
C THR A 674 -29.74 -7.29 21.20
N ALA A 675 -29.53 -6.12 20.59
CA ALA A 675 -30.40 -5.61 19.55
C ALA A 675 -30.52 -6.57 18.36
N ARG A 676 -29.41 -7.17 17.91
CA ARG A 676 -29.44 -8.21 16.87
C ARG A 676 -30.37 -9.36 17.24
N SER A 677 -30.27 -9.86 18.47
CA SER A 677 -31.05 -11.02 18.95
C SER A 677 -32.54 -10.71 19.06
N GLU A 678 -32.89 -9.47 19.41
CA GLU A 678 -34.28 -9.00 19.49
C GLU A 678 -34.90 -8.76 18.11
N ILE A 679 -34.13 -8.22 17.17
CA ILE A 679 -34.61 -7.86 15.82
C ILE A 679 -34.69 -9.09 14.90
N LEU A 680 -33.72 -10.01 15.01
CA LEU A 680 -33.60 -11.20 14.17
C LEU A 680 -33.96 -12.46 14.97
N MET A 681 -35.25 -12.62 15.29
CA MET A 681 -35.75 -13.76 16.08
C MET A 681 -35.33 -15.11 15.44
N GLY A 682 -34.78 -16.01 16.26
CA GLY A 682 -34.32 -17.34 15.83
C GLY A 682 -32.88 -17.37 15.31
N CYS A 683 -32.17 -16.25 15.35
CA CYS A 683 -30.78 -16.19 14.94
C CYS A 683 -29.81 -16.48 16.09
N GLU A 684 -29.50 -17.76 16.28
CA GLU A 684 -28.60 -18.23 17.33
C GLU A 684 -27.13 -18.20 16.88
N GLY A 685 -26.22 -17.90 17.82
CA GLY A 685 -24.77 -17.91 17.59
C GLY A 685 -24.13 -16.54 17.37
N GLU A 686 -22.85 -16.42 17.75
CA GLU A 686 -22.06 -15.23 17.52
C GLU A 686 -21.57 -15.19 16.05
N PRO A 687 -21.91 -14.13 15.29
CA PRO A 687 -21.50 -14.03 13.89
C PRO A 687 -19.99 -13.80 13.80
N SER A 688 -19.32 -14.48 12.87
CA SER A 688 -17.89 -14.28 12.63
C SER A 688 -17.61 -12.81 12.32
N LEU A 689 -16.39 -12.35 12.64
CA LEU A 689 -15.96 -10.99 12.32
C LEU A 689 -16.08 -10.75 10.81
N PHE A 690 -16.54 -9.55 10.44
CA PHE A 690 -16.63 -9.08 9.05
C PHE A 690 -17.54 -9.91 8.14
N ASN A 691 -18.48 -10.66 8.69
CA ASN A 691 -19.45 -11.44 7.92
C ASN A 691 -20.88 -10.91 8.11
N ALA A 692 -21.34 -10.09 7.16
CA ALA A 692 -22.66 -9.49 7.23
C ALA A 692 -23.80 -10.50 7.03
N GLN A 693 -23.58 -11.58 6.28
CA GLN A 693 -24.59 -12.62 6.04
C GLN A 693 -24.92 -13.36 7.33
N GLN A 694 -23.90 -13.79 8.09
CA GLN A 694 -24.07 -14.37 9.42
C GLN A 694 -24.62 -13.36 10.43
N LEU A 695 -24.19 -12.09 10.34
CA LEU A 695 -24.74 -11.02 11.17
C LEU A 695 -26.26 -10.89 10.96
N MET A 696 -26.71 -11.01 9.71
CA MET A 696 -28.10 -10.88 9.29
C MET A 696 -28.84 -12.21 9.14
N CYS A 697 -28.24 -13.32 9.57
CA CYS A 697 -28.87 -14.65 9.67
C CYS A 697 -29.35 -15.20 8.33
N VAL A 698 -28.56 -14.95 7.28
CA VAL A 698 -28.78 -15.47 5.92
C VAL A 698 -27.82 -16.63 5.67
N GLU A 699 -28.35 -17.77 5.26
CA GLU A 699 -27.54 -18.91 4.83
C GLU A 699 -26.89 -18.64 3.45
N VAL A 700 -25.65 -19.08 3.30
CA VAL A 700 -24.94 -19.06 2.02
C VAL A 700 -25.49 -20.22 1.18
N ASN A 701 -26.25 -19.92 0.13
CA ASN A 701 -26.56 -20.90 -0.92
C ASN A 701 -25.34 -21.15 -1.81
#